data_AF-A0A481CKT5-F1
#
_entry.id   AF-A0A481CKT5-F1
#
_cell.length_a   1.000
_cell.length_b   1.000
_cell.length_c   1.000
_cell.angle_alpha   90.00
_cell.angle_beta   90.00
_cell.angle_gamma   90.00
#
_symmetry.space_group_name_H-M   'P 1'
#
loop_
_entity.id
_entity.type
_entity.pdbx_description
1 polymer ?
#
loop_
_entity_poly.entity_id
_entity_poly.type
_entity_poly.pdbx_seq_one_letter_code
_entity_poly.pdbx_strand_id
1 'polypeptide(L)'
;MRGARPLQGVRVVELAGLAPAPFCGMVLADFGAQVVRVDRPGSPGDPSPLARGKRSLVVNLKRPQGPAVMRRLCALADVVLEPFRPGVMEKLQLGPETLLRENPKLIYARLSGFGQSGRFFQVAGHDINYLALSGVLSRIGRSGENPQPPMNLLADFGGGSLMCALGIMMALFERTRSGKGQIIDASMVEGTAYLSSFLWKTQLTGLWDQPRGQNMLDGGAPFYTTYKTADGGFMAVGAIEQKFYELLVKALIADPRRKPIWAISITMTGVVLFDFAADFIDGPIKAYLFDVCTHQDKERGLHYHALFTGLGGALGYLLGAIDWAHLELGRLLGTEFQVMFFFSSLVLTLCFIIHLCSIPEAPLRDTAKDTPPRQAPQDPASSSDRMYEYGSIEKVKNGYVNPELALQGGKTKNPPAEQTQRTMTIKSLLRALMSMPAHYRCLCISHLIGWTAFLSNMLFFTDFMGQIVYHGDPYSAHNSTEFLIYQRGVEVGCWGLCINSVFSSLYSYFQKALVPYVGLKGLYFMGYLLFGLGTGFIGLFPNVYSTLVMCTSFGVMSSTLYTVPFNLIAMYHREEQEEQRQQAQGGGLDSSRRGQGLDCAALTCMVQLAQILVGGGLGFLVNVVGSVVVVVITASAAALIGCCFVALFVRYID
;
A
#
# COMPACT_ATOMS: atom_id res chain seq x y z
N MET A 1 4.31 -7.19 -49.03
CA MET A 1 5.77 -7.00 -49.10
C MET A 1 6.10 -6.10 -50.30
N ARG A 2 6.88 -5.02 -50.11
CA ARG A 2 7.37 -4.12 -51.19
C ARG A 2 8.74 -4.63 -51.72
N GLY A 3 8.76 -5.84 -52.27
CA GLY A 3 9.94 -6.52 -52.83
C GLY A 3 9.53 -7.74 -53.67
N ALA A 4 10.49 -8.39 -54.36
CA ALA A 4 10.24 -9.62 -55.12
C ALA A 4 9.56 -10.68 -54.23
N ARG A 5 8.57 -11.41 -54.77
CA ARG A 5 7.81 -12.38 -53.96
C ARG A 5 8.72 -13.56 -53.58
N PRO A 6 8.74 -14.03 -52.31
CA PRO A 6 9.73 -15.01 -51.83
C PRO A 6 9.77 -16.34 -52.58
N LEU A 7 8.64 -16.80 -53.12
CA LEU A 7 8.53 -18.05 -53.88
C LEU A 7 8.43 -17.84 -55.39
N GLN A 8 8.81 -16.64 -55.88
CA GLN A 8 8.83 -16.37 -57.31
C GLN A 8 9.74 -17.35 -58.04
N GLY A 9 9.21 -17.99 -59.09
CA GLY A 9 9.91 -18.99 -59.88
C GLY A 9 9.70 -20.44 -59.42
N VAL A 10 9.16 -20.66 -58.23
CA VAL A 10 8.81 -22.01 -57.74
C VAL A 10 7.54 -22.51 -58.44
N ARG A 11 7.59 -23.73 -58.99
CA ARG A 11 6.45 -24.37 -59.68
C ARG A 11 5.88 -25.49 -58.83
N VAL A 12 4.59 -25.42 -58.55
CA VAL A 12 3.89 -26.38 -57.69
C VAL A 12 2.79 -27.06 -58.50
N VAL A 13 2.74 -28.38 -58.44
CA VAL A 13 1.59 -29.15 -58.91
C VAL A 13 0.77 -29.60 -57.72
N GLU A 14 -0.47 -29.13 -57.62
CA GLU A 14 -1.40 -29.46 -56.55
C GLU A 14 -2.43 -30.46 -57.08
N LEU A 15 -2.57 -31.63 -56.47
CA LEU A 15 -3.68 -32.52 -56.78
C LEU A 15 -4.93 -32.07 -56.02
N ALA A 16 -6.05 -31.94 -56.72
CA ALA A 16 -7.28 -31.44 -56.14
C ALA A 16 -7.71 -32.27 -54.91
N GLY A 17 -7.93 -31.57 -53.81
CA GLY A 17 -8.42 -32.13 -52.54
C GLY A 17 -9.37 -31.17 -51.85
N LEU A 18 -9.68 -31.47 -50.59
CA LEU A 18 -10.51 -30.61 -49.74
C LEU A 18 -9.63 -29.70 -48.88
N ALA A 19 -10.26 -28.66 -48.31
CA ALA A 19 -9.78 -27.68 -47.31
C ALA A 19 -8.25 -27.57 -47.13
N PRO A 20 -7.55 -28.56 -46.52
CA PRO A 20 -6.13 -28.47 -46.26
C PRO A 20 -5.23 -28.32 -47.50
N ALA A 21 -5.44 -29.13 -48.55
CA ALA A 21 -4.59 -29.07 -49.74
C ALA A 21 -4.76 -27.74 -50.52
N PRO A 22 -6.00 -27.29 -50.80
CA PRO A 22 -6.23 -26.00 -51.40
C PRO A 22 -5.68 -24.84 -50.57
N PHE A 23 -5.78 -24.86 -49.24
CA PHE A 23 -5.20 -23.80 -48.43
C PHE A 23 -3.66 -23.80 -48.48
N CYS A 24 -3.01 -24.97 -48.39
CA CYS A 24 -1.55 -25.09 -48.54
C CYS A 24 -1.07 -24.53 -49.90
N GLY A 25 -1.73 -24.94 -51.00
CA GLY A 25 -1.43 -24.39 -52.31
C GLY A 25 -1.69 -22.88 -52.43
N MET A 26 -2.74 -22.37 -51.75
CA MET A 26 -3.04 -20.93 -51.73
C MET A 26 -1.94 -20.14 -51.04
N VAL A 27 -1.44 -20.62 -49.89
CA VAL A 27 -0.31 -19.99 -49.17
C VAL A 27 0.90 -19.89 -50.08
N LEU A 28 1.28 -20.97 -50.77
CA LEU A 28 2.42 -20.96 -51.69
C LEU A 28 2.21 -19.96 -52.85
N ALA A 29 1.00 -19.91 -53.42
CA ALA A 29 0.66 -18.96 -54.49
C ALA A 29 0.70 -17.50 -54.02
N ASP A 30 0.16 -17.21 -52.82
CA ASP A 30 0.15 -15.88 -52.23
C ASP A 30 1.58 -15.36 -52.01
N PHE A 31 2.53 -16.25 -51.68
CA PHE A 31 3.96 -15.93 -51.56
C PHE A 31 4.74 -16.00 -52.89
N GLY A 32 4.08 -16.21 -54.03
CA GLY A 32 4.64 -16.03 -55.37
C GLY A 32 4.90 -17.30 -56.19
N ALA A 33 4.60 -18.49 -55.66
CA ALA A 33 4.75 -19.72 -56.41
C ALA A 33 3.72 -19.81 -57.56
N GLN A 34 4.12 -20.42 -58.67
CA GLN A 34 3.19 -20.77 -59.75
C GLN A 34 2.54 -22.12 -59.43
N VAL A 35 1.30 -22.08 -58.96
CA VAL A 35 0.55 -23.28 -58.58
C VAL A 35 -0.39 -23.70 -59.71
N VAL A 36 -0.24 -24.95 -60.16
CA VAL A 36 -1.14 -25.60 -61.13
C VAL A 36 -1.89 -26.71 -60.40
N ARG A 37 -3.20 -26.53 -60.23
CA ARG A 37 -4.08 -27.52 -59.65
C ARG A 37 -4.56 -28.52 -60.71
N VAL A 38 -4.50 -29.80 -60.39
CA VAL A 38 -4.97 -30.89 -61.24
C VAL A 38 -6.30 -31.41 -60.72
N ASP A 39 -7.35 -31.13 -61.46
CA ASP A 39 -8.73 -31.49 -61.18
C ASP A 39 -9.13 -32.80 -61.88
N ARG A 40 -10.09 -33.52 -61.29
CA ARG A 40 -10.71 -34.70 -61.92
C ARG A 40 -11.80 -34.27 -62.91
N PRO A 41 -12.06 -35.05 -63.99
CA PRO A 41 -13.17 -34.79 -64.89
C PRO A 41 -14.52 -34.72 -64.17
N GLY A 42 -15.38 -33.80 -64.59
CA GLY A 42 -16.70 -33.58 -63.97
C GLY A 42 -16.66 -32.79 -62.66
N SER A 43 -15.49 -32.29 -62.23
CA SER A 43 -15.39 -31.31 -61.14
C SER A 43 -15.87 -29.94 -61.66
N PRO A 44 -16.83 -29.25 -60.99
CA PRO A 44 -17.33 -27.94 -61.42
C PRO A 44 -16.32 -26.79 -61.26
N GLY A 45 -15.04 -27.10 -61.06
CA GLY A 45 -14.04 -26.15 -60.58
C GLY A 45 -14.23 -25.85 -59.09
N ASP A 46 -13.38 -24.99 -58.54
CA ASP A 46 -13.49 -24.52 -57.16
C ASP A 46 -13.63 -22.99 -57.17
N PRO A 47 -14.84 -22.47 -56.95
CA PRO A 47 -15.08 -21.04 -56.92
C PRO A 47 -14.69 -20.42 -55.56
N SER A 48 -14.14 -21.19 -54.62
CA SER A 48 -13.82 -20.69 -53.29
C SER A 48 -12.61 -19.74 -53.32
N PRO A 49 -12.47 -18.88 -52.30
CA PRO A 49 -11.27 -18.07 -52.12
C PRO A 49 -9.96 -18.87 -52.07
N LEU A 50 -10.00 -20.18 -51.79
CA LEU A 50 -8.83 -21.06 -51.73
C LEU A 50 -8.23 -21.39 -53.10
N ALA A 51 -8.97 -21.15 -54.19
CA ALA A 51 -8.48 -21.34 -55.55
C ALA A 51 -7.75 -20.12 -56.11
N ARG A 52 -7.71 -18.99 -55.38
CA ARG A 52 -7.12 -17.74 -55.87
C ARG A 52 -5.63 -17.91 -56.18
N GLY A 53 -5.16 -17.21 -57.21
CA GLY A 53 -3.74 -17.21 -57.60
C GLY A 53 -3.26 -18.50 -58.29
N LYS A 54 -4.13 -19.49 -58.48
CA LYS A 54 -3.80 -20.79 -59.09
C LYS A 54 -4.29 -20.89 -60.52
N ARG A 55 -3.63 -21.73 -61.31
CA ARG A 55 -4.14 -22.23 -62.59
C ARG A 55 -4.73 -23.62 -62.37
N SER A 56 -5.71 -24.02 -63.16
CA SER A 56 -6.31 -25.37 -63.09
C SER A 56 -6.12 -26.12 -64.41
N LEU A 57 -5.95 -27.43 -64.32
CA LEU A 57 -5.90 -28.39 -65.43
C LEU A 57 -6.75 -29.61 -65.07
N VAL A 58 -7.61 -30.06 -65.97
CA VAL A 58 -8.40 -31.28 -65.75
C VAL A 58 -7.67 -32.49 -66.35
N VAL A 59 -7.38 -33.51 -65.53
CA VAL A 59 -6.73 -34.75 -65.98
C VAL A 59 -7.45 -35.97 -65.43
N ASN A 60 -7.82 -36.90 -66.32
CA ASN A 60 -8.35 -38.20 -65.91
C ASN A 60 -7.21 -39.18 -65.58
N LEU A 61 -6.81 -39.24 -64.31
CA LEU A 61 -5.74 -40.14 -63.85
C LEU A 61 -6.10 -41.64 -63.93
N LYS A 62 -7.36 -42.01 -64.18
CA LYS A 62 -7.78 -43.40 -64.38
C LYS A 62 -7.56 -43.90 -65.81
N ARG A 63 -7.34 -43.00 -66.77
CA ARG A 63 -7.00 -43.40 -68.15
C ARG A 63 -5.50 -43.69 -68.24
N PRO A 64 -5.07 -44.64 -69.10
CA PRO A 64 -3.65 -44.95 -69.28
C PRO A 64 -2.77 -43.73 -69.59
N GLN A 65 -3.30 -42.73 -70.31
CA GLN A 65 -2.57 -41.50 -70.64
C GLN A 65 -2.48 -40.49 -69.49
N GLY A 66 -3.36 -40.59 -68.47
CA GLY A 66 -3.45 -39.62 -67.38
C GLY A 66 -2.17 -39.51 -66.55
N PRO A 67 -1.64 -40.62 -66.00
CA PRO A 67 -0.38 -40.62 -65.28
C PRO A 67 0.80 -40.08 -66.11
N ALA A 68 0.82 -40.33 -67.43
CA ALA A 68 1.88 -39.81 -68.29
C ALA A 68 1.89 -38.27 -68.40
N VAL A 69 0.71 -37.63 -68.43
CA VAL A 69 0.59 -36.16 -68.36
C VAL A 69 1.13 -35.65 -67.02
N MET A 70 0.77 -36.33 -65.93
CA MET A 70 1.18 -35.93 -64.59
C MET A 70 2.69 -36.05 -64.38
N ARG A 71 3.32 -37.13 -64.87
CA ARG A 71 4.78 -37.28 -64.87
C ARG A 71 5.48 -36.15 -65.61
N ARG A 72 4.98 -35.74 -66.79
CA ARG A 72 5.53 -34.60 -67.56
C ARG A 72 5.45 -33.28 -66.78
N LEU A 73 4.35 -33.05 -66.06
CA LEU A 73 4.22 -31.87 -65.21
C LEU A 73 5.22 -31.91 -64.04
N CYS A 74 5.31 -33.06 -63.34
CA CYS A 74 6.25 -33.23 -62.23
C CYS A 74 7.72 -33.17 -62.64
N ALA A 75 8.07 -33.55 -63.87
CA ALA A 75 9.43 -33.41 -64.40
C ALA A 75 9.90 -31.96 -64.47
N LEU A 76 8.97 -31.01 -64.57
CA LEU A 76 9.25 -29.56 -64.62
C LEU A 76 8.89 -28.82 -63.33
N ALA A 77 8.32 -29.52 -62.35
CA ALA A 77 7.86 -28.93 -61.10
C ALA A 77 8.94 -28.98 -60.02
N ASP A 78 8.86 -28.05 -59.08
CA ASP A 78 9.65 -28.06 -57.86
C ASP A 78 8.97 -28.83 -56.75
N VAL A 79 7.64 -28.79 -56.71
CA VAL A 79 6.82 -29.38 -55.65
C VAL A 79 5.64 -30.11 -56.27
N VAL A 80 5.32 -31.29 -55.75
CA VAL A 80 4.00 -31.92 -55.92
C VAL A 80 3.33 -32.02 -54.55
N LEU A 81 2.08 -31.58 -54.46
CA LEU A 81 1.26 -31.61 -53.25
C LEU A 81 0.08 -32.56 -53.48
N GLU A 82 -0.01 -33.61 -52.67
CA GLU A 82 -1.08 -34.60 -52.75
C GLU A 82 -1.77 -34.82 -51.39
N PRO A 83 -3.12 -34.80 -51.35
CA PRO A 83 -3.89 -34.99 -50.11
C PRO A 83 -4.58 -36.36 -50.03
N PHE A 84 -4.15 -37.35 -50.79
CA PHE A 84 -4.85 -38.62 -50.89
C PHE A 84 -4.46 -39.59 -49.77
N ARG A 85 -5.26 -40.65 -49.61
CA ARG A 85 -4.93 -41.72 -48.67
C ARG A 85 -3.61 -42.41 -49.06
N PRO A 86 -2.81 -42.86 -48.08
CA PRO A 86 -1.58 -43.60 -48.35
C PRO A 86 -1.82 -44.77 -49.30
N GLY A 87 -1.01 -44.87 -50.37
CA GLY A 87 -1.11 -45.91 -51.39
C GLY A 87 -1.93 -45.54 -52.64
N VAL A 88 -2.68 -44.43 -52.63
CA VAL A 88 -3.47 -44.01 -53.81
C VAL A 88 -2.56 -43.63 -54.97
N MET A 89 -1.53 -42.83 -54.70
CA MET A 89 -0.60 -42.36 -55.73
C MET A 89 0.31 -43.48 -56.25
N GLU A 90 0.69 -44.43 -55.41
CA GLU A 90 1.42 -45.64 -55.78
C GLU A 90 0.61 -46.50 -56.75
N LYS A 91 -0.69 -46.70 -56.49
CA LYS A 91 -1.60 -47.43 -57.41
C LYS A 91 -1.75 -46.74 -58.77
N LEU A 92 -1.59 -45.43 -58.82
CA LEU A 92 -1.59 -44.64 -60.06
C LEU A 92 -0.21 -44.56 -60.72
N GLN A 93 0.81 -45.22 -60.17
CA GLN A 93 2.20 -45.13 -60.59
C GLN A 93 2.76 -43.69 -60.60
N LEU A 94 2.29 -42.89 -59.63
CA LEU A 94 2.69 -41.51 -59.39
C LEU A 94 3.21 -41.33 -57.96
N GLY A 95 3.58 -42.42 -57.28
CA GLY A 95 4.16 -42.37 -55.94
C GLY A 95 5.56 -41.75 -55.92
N PRO A 96 6.08 -41.41 -54.73
CA PRO A 96 7.32 -40.67 -54.55
C PRO A 96 8.52 -41.39 -55.18
N GLU A 97 8.66 -42.69 -55.00
CA GLU A 97 9.74 -43.50 -55.60
C GLU A 97 9.80 -43.38 -57.12
N THR A 98 8.63 -43.30 -57.78
CA THR A 98 8.57 -43.17 -59.24
C THR A 98 8.92 -41.76 -59.67
N LEU A 99 8.33 -40.74 -59.04
CA LEU A 99 8.52 -39.35 -59.45
C LEU A 99 9.90 -38.80 -59.08
N LEU A 100 10.47 -39.21 -57.94
CA LEU A 100 11.82 -38.81 -57.53
C LEU A 100 12.91 -39.45 -58.39
N ARG A 101 12.66 -40.65 -58.94
CA ARG A 101 13.57 -41.27 -59.92
C ARG A 101 13.65 -40.46 -61.21
N GLU A 102 12.51 -39.90 -61.66
CA GLU A 102 12.43 -39.08 -62.87
C GLU A 102 12.89 -37.63 -62.62
N ASN A 103 12.58 -37.08 -61.45
CA ASN A 103 13.01 -35.74 -61.01
C ASN A 103 13.61 -35.81 -59.59
N PRO A 104 14.93 -36.02 -59.45
CA PRO A 104 15.59 -36.10 -58.15
C PRO A 104 15.57 -34.80 -57.33
N LYS A 105 15.14 -33.68 -57.93
CA LYS A 105 15.00 -32.37 -57.28
C LYS A 105 13.58 -32.11 -56.77
N LEU A 106 12.63 -32.99 -57.05
CA LEU A 106 11.22 -32.80 -56.71
C LEU A 106 11.01 -32.89 -55.20
N ILE A 107 10.25 -31.94 -54.65
CA ILE A 107 9.74 -32.05 -53.28
C ILE A 107 8.36 -32.69 -53.35
N TYR A 108 8.24 -33.88 -52.78
CA TYR A 108 7.00 -34.63 -52.78
C TYR A 108 6.29 -34.44 -51.44
N ALA A 109 5.26 -33.60 -51.41
CA ALA A 109 4.51 -33.28 -50.20
C ALA A 109 3.22 -34.09 -50.09
N ARG A 110 3.12 -34.87 -49.01
CA ARG A 110 1.96 -35.68 -48.63
C ARG A 110 1.26 -35.00 -47.46
N LEU A 111 0.01 -34.58 -47.67
CA LEU A 111 -0.79 -33.92 -46.64
C LEU A 111 -1.97 -34.83 -46.28
N SER A 112 -1.83 -35.59 -45.19
CA SER A 112 -2.86 -36.53 -44.74
C SER A 112 -3.23 -36.27 -43.28
N GLY A 113 -4.38 -36.82 -42.87
CA GLY A 113 -4.84 -36.68 -41.50
C GLY A 113 -3.93 -37.36 -40.47
N PHE A 114 -3.62 -38.63 -40.71
CA PHE A 114 -2.91 -39.51 -39.77
C PHE A 114 -1.45 -39.79 -40.15
N GLY A 115 -0.90 -39.16 -41.20
CA GLY A 115 0.43 -39.45 -41.74
C GLY A 115 0.45 -40.65 -42.69
N GLN A 116 1.66 -41.12 -43.07
CA GLN A 116 1.85 -42.27 -43.97
C GLN A 116 2.09 -43.61 -43.25
N SER A 117 2.22 -43.61 -41.92
CA SER A 117 2.54 -44.80 -41.13
C SER A 117 1.78 -44.85 -39.80
N GLY A 118 1.97 -45.92 -39.02
CA GLY A 118 1.29 -46.12 -37.74
C GLY A 118 -0.07 -46.80 -37.85
N ARG A 119 -0.81 -46.88 -36.74
CA ARG A 119 -2.06 -47.69 -36.66
C ARG A 119 -3.22 -47.11 -37.48
N PHE A 120 -3.26 -45.80 -37.68
CA PHE A 120 -4.42 -45.09 -38.22
C PHE A 120 -4.27 -44.60 -39.67
N PHE A 121 -3.11 -44.80 -40.32
CA PHE A 121 -2.81 -44.22 -41.64
C PHE A 121 -3.79 -44.56 -42.77
N GLN A 122 -4.48 -45.72 -42.69
CA GLN A 122 -5.50 -46.14 -43.67
C GLN A 122 -6.94 -45.73 -43.29
N VAL A 123 -7.14 -45.21 -42.08
CA VAL A 123 -8.46 -44.92 -41.51
C VAL A 123 -9.01 -43.62 -42.09
N ALA A 124 -10.32 -43.57 -42.32
CA ALA A 124 -11.02 -42.37 -42.75
C ALA A 124 -11.12 -41.35 -41.60
N GLY A 125 -11.08 -40.06 -41.91
CA GLY A 125 -11.32 -39.02 -40.91
C GLY A 125 -11.53 -37.66 -41.54
N HIS A 126 -11.87 -36.71 -40.68
CA HIS A 126 -11.91 -35.27 -40.94
C HIS A 126 -11.23 -34.55 -39.76
N ASP A 127 -11.10 -33.22 -39.88
CA ASP A 127 -10.46 -32.34 -38.89
C ASP A 127 -10.69 -32.78 -37.43
N ILE A 128 -11.95 -32.93 -37.02
CA ILE A 128 -12.32 -33.27 -35.64
C ILE A 128 -11.70 -34.59 -35.15
N ASN A 129 -11.52 -35.58 -36.03
CA ASN A 129 -10.89 -36.86 -35.67
C ASN A 129 -9.39 -36.69 -35.43
N TYR A 130 -8.74 -35.88 -36.27
CA TYR A 130 -7.31 -35.60 -36.15
C TYR A 130 -7.04 -34.73 -34.92
N LEU A 131 -7.87 -33.72 -34.70
CA LEU A 131 -7.85 -32.85 -33.54
C LEU A 131 -8.08 -33.64 -32.24
N ALA A 132 -8.98 -34.63 -32.26
CA ALA A 132 -9.19 -35.53 -31.12
C ALA A 132 -7.95 -36.36 -30.80
N LEU A 133 -7.34 -37.02 -31.79
CA LEU A 133 -6.15 -37.84 -31.56
C LEU A 133 -4.90 -37.03 -31.21
N SER A 134 -4.82 -35.75 -31.60
CA SER A 134 -3.75 -34.85 -31.15
C SER A 134 -3.82 -34.53 -29.64
N GLY A 135 -4.93 -34.88 -28.97
CA GLY A 135 -5.21 -34.56 -27.57
C GLY A 135 -5.80 -33.17 -27.36
N VAL A 136 -5.68 -32.27 -28.34
CA VAL A 136 -6.08 -30.86 -28.21
C VAL A 136 -7.59 -30.68 -28.06
N LEU A 137 -8.42 -31.48 -28.76
CA LEU A 137 -9.88 -31.36 -28.67
C LEU A 137 -10.36 -31.46 -27.20
N SER A 138 -9.75 -32.35 -26.42
CA SER A 138 -10.12 -32.59 -25.02
C SER A 138 -10.02 -31.36 -24.11
N ARG A 139 -9.23 -30.36 -24.54
CA ARG A 139 -8.93 -29.12 -23.82
C ARG A 139 -9.77 -27.92 -24.26
N ILE A 140 -10.58 -28.04 -25.30
CA ILE A 140 -11.36 -26.92 -25.85
C ILE A 140 -12.84 -27.07 -25.46
N GLY A 141 -13.40 -25.99 -24.92
CA GLY A 141 -14.81 -25.90 -24.54
C GLY A 141 -15.00 -25.62 -23.05
N ARG A 142 -16.26 -25.47 -22.62
CA ARG A 142 -16.61 -25.16 -21.23
C ARG A 142 -16.44 -26.36 -20.30
N SER A 143 -16.28 -26.05 -19.02
CA SER A 143 -16.31 -27.05 -17.94
C SER A 143 -17.70 -27.70 -17.87
N GLY A 144 -17.76 -29.02 -17.69
CA GLY A 144 -19.00 -29.78 -17.60
C GLY A 144 -19.75 -30.03 -18.92
N GLU A 145 -19.31 -29.43 -20.03
CA GLU A 145 -19.90 -29.63 -21.37
C GLU A 145 -19.04 -30.57 -22.23
N ASN A 146 -19.57 -31.00 -23.39
CA ASN A 146 -18.78 -31.79 -24.35
C ASN A 146 -17.61 -30.94 -24.92
N PRO A 147 -16.46 -31.57 -25.27
CA PRO A 147 -15.40 -30.89 -26.01
C PRO A 147 -15.93 -30.21 -27.28
N GLN A 148 -15.56 -28.94 -27.49
CA GLN A 148 -16.09 -28.13 -28.58
C GLN A 148 -15.06 -28.02 -29.72
N PRO A 149 -15.39 -28.48 -30.94
CA PRO A 149 -14.48 -28.33 -32.08
C PRO A 149 -14.42 -26.85 -32.50
N PRO A 150 -13.22 -26.25 -32.64
CA PRO A 150 -13.03 -24.87 -33.10
C PRO A 150 -13.13 -24.79 -34.63
N MET A 151 -14.30 -25.17 -35.16
CA MET A 151 -14.52 -25.41 -36.59
C MET A 151 -13.47 -26.41 -37.10
N ASN A 152 -12.82 -26.14 -38.25
CA ASN A 152 -11.68 -26.89 -38.77
C ASN A 152 -10.40 -26.02 -38.85
N LEU A 153 -10.25 -25.04 -37.95
CA LEU A 153 -9.12 -24.11 -37.97
C LEU A 153 -7.81 -24.76 -37.52
N LEU A 154 -7.88 -25.72 -36.59
CA LEU A 154 -6.69 -26.26 -35.96
C LEU A 154 -6.06 -27.39 -36.77
N ALA A 155 -6.79 -28.45 -37.15
CA ALA A 155 -6.13 -29.60 -37.78
C ALA A 155 -5.97 -29.45 -39.29
N ASP A 156 -7.02 -29.07 -40.02
CA ASP A 156 -6.94 -28.88 -41.48
C ASP A 156 -5.97 -27.73 -41.83
N PHE A 157 -6.12 -26.56 -41.20
CA PHE A 157 -5.37 -25.36 -41.57
C PHE A 157 -4.07 -25.20 -40.77
N GLY A 158 -4.15 -25.04 -39.45
CA GLY A 158 -2.98 -24.82 -38.59
C GLY A 158 -1.99 -25.98 -38.67
N GLY A 159 -2.39 -27.15 -38.16
CA GLY A 159 -1.56 -28.33 -38.00
C GLY A 159 -1.33 -29.09 -39.31
N GLY A 160 -2.21 -28.94 -40.29
CA GLY A 160 -2.08 -29.57 -41.60
C GLY A 160 -1.41 -28.65 -42.61
N SER A 161 -2.19 -27.71 -43.13
CA SER A 161 -1.80 -26.90 -44.30
C SER A 161 -0.58 -26.02 -44.07
N LEU A 162 -0.56 -25.27 -42.96
CA LEU A 162 0.55 -24.36 -42.66
C LEU A 162 1.83 -25.14 -42.34
N MET A 163 1.72 -26.25 -41.60
CA MET A 163 2.85 -27.14 -41.34
C MET A 163 3.39 -27.78 -42.62
N CYS A 164 2.51 -28.20 -43.54
CA CYS A 164 2.91 -28.71 -44.85
C CYS A 164 3.60 -27.64 -45.71
N ALA A 165 3.03 -26.44 -45.77
CA ALA A 165 3.63 -25.31 -46.49
C ALA A 165 5.02 -24.95 -45.91
N LEU A 166 5.15 -24.92 -44.58
CA LEU A 166 6.42 -24.74 -43.89
C LEU A 166 7.42 -25.85 -44.25
N GLY A 167 7.00 -27.10 -44.23
CA GLY A 167 7.80 -28.25 -44.67
C GLY A 167 8.30 -28.09 -46.11
N ILE A 168 7.43 -27.65 -47.02
CA ILE A 168 7.78 -27.40 -48.43
C ILE A 168 8.83 -26.29 -48.53
N MET A 169 8.65 -25.18 -47.82
CA MET A 169 9.62 -24.09 -47.81
C MET A 169 10.97 -24.50 -47.22
N MET A 170 10.97 -25.27 -46.13
CA MET A 170 12.20 -25.82 -45.55
C MET A 170 12.90 -26.79 -46.52
N ALA A 171 12.14 -27.63 -47.21
CA ALA A 171 12.70 -28.54 -48.21
C ALA A 171 13.24 -27.81 -49.44
N LEU A 172 12.58 -26.74 -49.90
CA LEU A 172 13.08 -25.87 -50.97
C LEU A 172 14.38 -25.21 -50.57
N PHE A 173 14.48 -24.76 -49.31
CA PHE A 173 15.69 -24.17 -48.76
C PHE A 173 16.83 -25.20 -48.63
N GLU A 174 16.57 -26.38 -48.09
CA GLU A 174 17.55 -27.48 -47.99
C GLU A 174 18.11 -27.85 -49.37
N ARG A 175 17.22 -27.94 -50.37
CA ARG A 175 17.57 -28.25 -51.77
C ARG A 175 18.55 -27.25 -52.38
N THR A 176 18.62 -26.00 -51.89
CA THR A 176 19.63 -25.04 -52.36
C THR A 176 21.06 -25.45 -52.02
N ARG A 177 21.23 -26.27 -50.97
CA ARG A 177 22.52 -26.79 -50.49
C ARG A 177 22.79 -28.18 -51.03
N SER A 178 21.82 -29.09 -50.89
CA SER A 178 21.99 -30.50 -51.29
C SER A 178 21.82 -30.71 -52.80
N GLY A 179 21.09 -29.82 -53.46
CA GLY A 179 20.65 -29.99 -54.84
C GLY A 179 19.60 -31.09 -55.02
N LYS A 180 19.06 -31.69 -53.95
CA LYS A 180 18.14 -32.84 -53.99
C LYS A 180 16.78 -32.51 -53.39
N GLY A 181 15.74 -33.14 -53.91
CA GLY A 181 14.41 -33.12 -53.35
C GLY A 181 14.25 -34.13 -52.21
N GLN A 182 13.07 -34.15 -51.60
CA GLN A 182 12.74 -35.05 -50.49
C GLN A 182 11.22 -35.23 -50.36
N ILE A 183 10.83 -36.21 -49.55
CA ILE A 183 9.43 -36.48 -49.23
C ILE A 183 9.08 -35.75 -47.93
N ILE A 184 7.96 -35.03 -47.93
CA ILE A 184 7.39 -34.43 -46.73
C ILE A 184 6.14 -35.24 -46.38
N ASP A 185 6.15 -35.88 -45.22
CA ASP A 185 4.95 -36.47 -44.61
C ASP A 185 4.37 -35.46 -43.60
N ALA A 186 3.31 -34.75 -44.00
CA ALA A 186 2.62 -33.79 -43.16
C ALA A 186 1.33 -34.40 -42.62
N SER A 187 1.39 -34.85 -41.36
CA SER A 187 0.26 -35.37 -40.58
C SER A 187 -0.46 -34.26 -39.83
N MET A 188 -1.77 -34.13 -40.02
CA MET A 188 -2.58 -33.13 -39.29
C MET A 188 -2.61 -33.42 -37.78
N VAL A 189 -2.60 -34.70 -37.38
CA VAL A 189 -2.50 -35.08 -35.95
C VAL A 189 -1.20 -34.57 -35.34
N GLU A 190 -0.07 -34.87 -35.99
CA GLU A 190 1.26 -34.51 -35.47
C GLU A 190 1.49 -33.00 -35.51
N GLY A 191 1.08 -32.34 -36.59
CA GLY A 191 1.20 -30.89 -36.70
C GLY A 191 0.31 -30.15 -35.69
N THR A 192 -0.88 -30.67 -35.37
CA THR A 192 -1.73 -30.09 -34.30
C THR A 192 -1.14 -30.34 -32.91
N ALA A 193 -0.56 -31.51 -32.68
CA ALA A 193 0.20 -31.78 -31.45
C ALA A 193 1.42 -30.85 -31.33
N TYR A 194 2.12 -30.59 -32.43
CA TYR A 194 3.23 -29.65 -32.47
C TYR A 194 2.80 -28.21 -32.17
N LEU A 195 1.70 -27.72 -32.78
CA LEU A 195 1.15 -26.39 -32.49
C LEU A 195 0.74 -26.21 -31.02
N SER A 196 0.32 -27.29 -30.37
CA SER A 196 -0.09 -27.29 -28.96
C SER A 196 1.07 -27.50 -27.97
N SER A 197 2.33 -27.47 -28.42
CA SER A 197 3.50 -27.67 -27.56
C SER A 197 3.53 -26.74 -26.35
N PHE A 198 3.09 -25.48 -26.48
CA PHE A 198 3.02 -24.55 -25.36
C PHE A 198 2.00 -25.00 -24.29
N LEU A 199 0.84 -25.51 -24.73
CA LEU A 199 -0.18 -26.06 -23.82
C LEU A 199 0.37 -27.23 -23.01
N TRP A 200 1.11 -28.14 -23.65
CA TRP A 200 1.69 -29.30 -22.96
C TRP A 200 2.83 -28.90 -22.01
N LYS A 201 3.73 -28.01 -22.44
CA LYS A 201 4.85 -27.52 -21.62
C LYS A 201 4.36 -26.86 -20.33
N THR A 202 3.31 -26.07 -20.41
CA THR A 202 2.86 -25.20 -19.32
C THR A 202 1.98 -25.90 -18.28
N GLN A 203 1.71 -27.21 -18.47
CA GLN A 203 1.17 -28.08 -17.41
C GLN A 203 2.13 -28.21 -16.24
N LEU A 204 3.44 -28.23 -16.51
CA LEU A 204 4.48 -28.33 -15.48
C LEU A 204 4.64 -27.04 -14.65
N THR A 205 4.18 -25.91 -15.17
CA THR A 205 4.31 -24.60 -14.55
C THR A 205 2.98 -24.09 -13.95
N GLY A 206 1.94 -24.92 -13.92
CA GLY A 206 0.65 -24.58 -13.32
C GLY A 206 -0.29 -23.71 -14.17
N LEU A 207 0.02 -23.45 -15.45
CA LEU A 207 -0.86 -22.62 -16.31
C LEU A 207 -2.04 -23.43 -16.88
N TRP A 208 -1.85 -24.74 -17.01
CA TRP A 208 -2.78 -25.70 -17.63
C TRP A 208 -2.96 -26.97 -16.78
N ASP A 209 -2.83 -26.85 -15.45
CA ASP A 209 -2.90 -27.97 -14.51
C ASP A 209 -4.35 -28.35 -14.12
N GLN A 210 -5.34 -27.55 -14.50
CA GLN A 210 -6.75 -27.80 -14.20
C GLN A 210 -7.51 -28.51 -15.34
N PRO A 211 -8.68 -29.10 -15.05
CA PRO A 211 -9.59 -29.63 -16.08
C PRO A 211 -10.02 -28.57 -17.10
N ARG A 212 -10.55 -29.02 -18.25
CA ARG A 212 -11.07 -28.15 -19.31
C ARG A 212 -12.05 -27.10 -18.77
N GLY A 213 -11.85 -25.85 -19.20
CA GLY A 213 -12.69 -24.70 -18.87
C GLY A 213 -12.45 -24.13 -17.47
N GLN A 214 -11.31 -24.47 -16.85
CA GLN A 214 -10.92 -24.02 -15.51
C GLN A 214 -9.49 -23.48 -15.46
N ASN A 215 -8.84 -23.30 -16.61
CA ASN A 215 -7.49 -22.79 -16.73
C ASN A 215 -7.48 -21.31 -17.10
N MET A 216 -6.28 -20.71 -17.08
CA MET A 216 -6.13 -19.29 -17.37
C MET A 216 -6.57 -18.90 -18.79
N LEU A 217 -6.36 -19.78 -19.78
CA LEU A 217 -6.52 -19.44 -21.21
C LEU A 217 -7.64 -20.23 -21.92
N ASP A 218 -8.48 -20.98 -21.20
CA ASP A 218 -9.61 -21.74 -21.76
C ASP A 218 -10.99 -21.17 -21.40
N GLY A 219 -11.03 -19.97 -20.83
CA GLY A 219 -12.26 -19.32 -20.38
C GLY A 219 -12.59 -19.56 -18.90
N GLY A 220 -11.77 -20.31 -18.17
CA GLY A 220 -11.90 -20.48 -16.72
C GLY A 220 -11.55 -19.22 -15.92
N ALA A 221 -10.65 -18.37 -16.42
CA ALA A 221 -10.30 -17.11 -15.78
C ALA A 221 -11.31 -16.00 -16.13
N PRO A 222 -11.86 -15.26 -15.14
CA PRO A 222 -12.76 -14.13 -15.37
C PRO A 222 -12.15 -13.01 -16.22
N PHE A 223 -10.84 -12.85 -16.18
CA PHE A 223 -10.11 -11.84 -16.95
C PHE A 223 -9.66 -12.34 -18.34
N TYR A 224 -9.98 -13.58 -18.72
CA TYR A 224 -9.67 -14.14 -20.03
C TYR A 224 -10.85 -15.01 -20.51
N THR A 225 -11.96 -14.36 -20.84
CA THR A 225 -13.21 -15.02 -21.24
C THR A 225 -14.15 -14.05 -21.97
N THR A 226 -15.33 -14.51 -22.36
CA THR A 226 -16.35 -13.67 -23.00
C THR A 226 -17.55 -13.45 -22.09
N TYR A 227 -18.05 -12.21 -22.02
CA TYR A 227 -19.23 -11.81 -21.24
C TYR A 227 -20.37 -11.37 -22.15
N LYS A 228 -21.60 -11.78 -21.82
CA LYS A 228 -22.79 -11.31 -22.53
C LYS A 228 -23.11 -9.86 -22.13
N THR A 229 -23.38 -9.01 -23.12
CA THR A 229 -23.72 -7.59 -22.94
C THR A 229 -25.23 -7.35 -22.99
N ALA A 230 -25.68 -6.16 -22.58
CA ALA A 230 -27.10 -5.83 -22.44
C ALA A 230 -27.88 -5.85 -23.77
N ASP A 231 -27.20 -5.59 -24.89
CA ASP A 231 -27.73 -5.69 -26.25
C ASP A 231 -27.83 -7.13 -26.77
N GLY A 232 -27.46 -8.12 -25.94
CA GLY A 232 -27.45 -9.54 -26.31
C GLY A 232 -26.19 -9.99 -27.05
N GLY A 233 -25.26 -9.08 -27.34
CA GLY A 233 -23.94 -9.38 -27.88
C GLY A 233 -22.97 -9.97 -26.84
N PHE A 234 -21.70 -10.08 -27.22
CA PHE A 234 -20.63 -10.55 -26.34
C PHE A 234 -19.40 -9.63 -26.40
N MET A 235 -18.79 -9.39 -25.25
CA MET A 235 -17.50 -8.73 -25.12
C MET A 235 -16.42 -9.75 -24.73
N ALA A 236 -15.34 -9.80 -25.50
CA ALA A 236 -14.15 -10.56 -25.14
C ALA A 236 -13.28 -9.75 -24.17
N VAL A 237 -12.90 -10.38 -23.06
CA VAL A 237 -11.99 -9.84 -22.05
C VAL A 237 -10.72 -10.68 -22.08
N GLY A 238 -9.56 -10.01 -22.18
CA GLY A 238 -8.24 -10.63 -22.19
C GLY A 238 -7.23 -9.82 -21.38
N ALA A 239 -7.64 -9.36 -20.21
CA ALA A 239 -6.86 -8.49 -19.34
C ALA A 239 -5.96 -9.32 -18.41
N ILE A 240 -5.00 -10.05 -18.99
CA ILE A 240 -4.11 -10.96 -18.25
C ILE A 240 -3.15 -10.19 -17.35
N GLU A 241 -2.51 -9.15 -17.87
CA GLU A 241 -1.57 -8.34 -17.11
C GLU A 241 -2.32 -7.47 -16.09
N GLN A 242 -1.79 -7.42 -14.86
CA GLN A 242 -2.38 -6.70 -13.73
C GLN A 242 -2.79 -5.25 -14.09
N LYS A 243 -1.93 -4.51 -14.80
CA LYS A 243 -2.22 -3.13 -15.24
C LYS A 243 -3.46 -3.03 -16.15
N PHE A 244 -3.70 -4.03 -16.99
CA PHE A 244 -4.87 -4.05 -17.88
C PHE A 244 -6.11 -4.48 -17.12
N TYR A 245 -5.96 -5.44 -16.19
CA TYR A 245 -7.05 -5.85 -15.30
C TYR A 245 -7.53 -4.67 -14.43
N GLU A 246 -6.61 -3.90 -13.86
CA GLU A 246 -6.93 -2.70 -13.09
C GLU A 246 -7.66 -1.64 -13.93
N LEU A 247 -7.25 -1.43 -15.19
CA LEU A 247 -7.97 -0.53 -16.10
C LEU A 247 -9.38 -1.03 -16.41
N LEU A 248 -9.55 -2.33 -16.64
CA LEU A 248 -10.85 -2.95 -16.84
C LEU A 248 -11.74 -2.79 -15.61
N VAL A 249 -11.23 -3.15 -14.42
CA VAL A 249 -11.94 -3.03 -13.15
C VAL A 249 -12.30 -1.57 -12.88
N LYS A 250 -11.37 -0.64 -13.11
CA LYS A 250 -11.64 0.80 -12.98
C LYS A 250 -12.74 1.25 -13.93
N ALA A 251 -12.74 0.80 -15.18
CA ALA A 251 -13.78 1.16 -16.14
C ALA A 251 -15.16 0.53 -15.81
N LEU A 252 -15.19 -0.68 -15.23
CA LEU A 252 -16.41 -1.41 -14.90
C LEU A 252 -17.01 -1.04 -13.53
N ILE A 253 -16.17 -0.85 -12.51
CA ILE A 253 -16.56 -0.59 -11.12
C ILE A 253 -16.63 0.90 -10.81
N ALA A 254 -15.88 1.77 -11.50
CA ALA A 254 -16.05 3.20 -11.33
C ALA A 254 -17.38 3.63 -11.97
N ASP A 255 -18.46 3.48 -11.21
CA ASP A 255 -19.48 4.50 -11.18
C ASP A 255 -18.82 5.74 -10.54
N PRO A 256 -18.55 6.83 -11.30
CA PRO A 256 -17.98 8.05 -10.74
C PRO A 256 -18.85 8.66 -9.63
N ARG A 257 -20.08 8.13 -9.43
CA ARG A 257 -21.11 8.65 -8.51
C ARG A 257 -21.19 7.94 -7.16
N ARG A 258 -20.46 6.84 -6.94
CA ARG A 258 -20.43 6.15 -5.62
C ARG A 258 -19.05 6.17 -4.99
N LYS A 259 -18.50 7.36 -4.76
CA LYS A 259 -17.61 7.53 -3.61
C LYS A 259 -18.49 7.45 -2.36
N PRO A 260 -18.25 6.55 -1.39
CA PRO A 260 -18.99 6.57 -0.14
C PRO A 260 -18.56 7.82 0.64
N ILE A 261 -19.14 8.97 0.29
CA ILE A 261 -18.90 10.25 0.97
C ILE A 261 -19.12 10.06 2.48
N TRP A 262 -20.09 9.23 2.86
CA TRP A 262 -20.33 8.84 4.25
C TRP A 262 -19.11 8.18 4.92
N ALA A 263 -18.40 7.29 4.22
CA ALA A 263 -17.23 6.61 4.78
C ALA A 263 -16.07 7.59 4.94
N ILE A 264 -15.82 8.45 3.94
CA ILE A 264 -14.81 9.52 4.04
C ILE A 264 -15.12 10.45 5.22
N SER A 265 -16.38 10.88 5.35
CA SER A 265 -16.80 11.73 6.45
C SER A 265 -16.64 11.06 7.81
N ILE A 266 -17.02 9.78 7.95
CA ILE A 266 -16.85 9.02 9.20
C ILE A 266 -15.37 8.84 9.52
N THR A 267 -14.55 8.42 8.57
CA THR A 267 -13.11 8.23 8.78
C THR A 267 -12.43 9.54 9.13
N MET A 268 -12.73 10.64 8.42
CA MET A 268 -12.13 11.94 8.71
C MET A 268 -12.56 12.46 10.08
N THR A 269 -13.85 12.32 10.44
CA THR A 269 -14.33 12.69 11.78
C THR A 269 -13.66 11.83 12.86
N GLY A 270 -13.52 10.53 12.63
CA GLY A 270 -12.88 9.59 13.57
C GLY A 270 -11.39 9.90 13.79
N VAL A 271 -10.64 10.14 12.71
CA VAL A 271 -9.21 10.50 12.79
C VAL A 271 -9.02 11.83 13.53
N VAL A 272 -9.80 12.86 13.20
CA VAL A 272 -9.74 14.16 13.88
C VAL A 272 -10.07 14.02 15.36
N LEU A 273 -11.15 13.32 15.71
CA LEU A 273 -11.52 13.10 17.11
C LEU A 273 -10.45 12.30 17.88
N PHE A 274 -9.83 11.31 17.25
CA PHE A 274 -8.76 10.52 17.85
C PHE A 274 -7.51 11.36 18.11
N ASP A 275 -7.11 12.21 17.15
CA ASP A 275 -5.98 13.13 17.28
C ASP A 275 -6.21 14.14 18.43
N PHE A 276 -7.39 14.77 18.45
CA PHE A 276 -7.77 15.67 19.55
C PHE A 276 -7.81 14.94 20.90
N ALA A 277 -8.32 13.71 20.96
CA ALA A 277 -8.38 12.94 22.21
C ALA A 277 -6.98 12.55 22.72
N ALA A 278 -6.07 12.17 21.82
CA ALA A 278 -4.70 11.83 22.15
C ALA A 278 -3.95 13.04 22.73
N ASP A 279 -4.13 14.23 22.15
CA ASP A 279 -3.50 15.46 22.65
C ASP A 279 -4.19 16.02 23.90
N PHE A 280 -5.51 15.81 24.06
CA PHE A 280 -6.25 16.34 25.21
C PHE A 280 -5.89 15.64 26.51
N ILE A 281 -5.43 14.38 26.47
CA ILE A 281 -5.11 13.61 27.69
C ILE A 281 -3.98 14.25 28.50
N ASP A 282 -3.08 14.98 27.85
CA ASP A 282 -1.91 15.61 28.44
C ASP A 282 -2.27 16.72 29.44
N GLY A 283 -3.34 17.45 29.18
CA GLY A 283 -3.77 18.60 30.00
C GLY A 283 -4.23 18.21 31.39
N PRO A 284 -5.24 17.32 31.53
CA PRO A 284 -5.69 16.82 32.83
C PRO A 284 -4.59 16.13 33.63
N ILE A 285 -3.71 15.36 32.98
CA ILE A 285 -2.58 14.70 33.67
C ILE A 285 -1.65 15.74 34.30
N LYS A 286 -1.27 16.78 33.55
CA LYS A 286 -0.41 17.85 34.07
C LYS A 286 -1.13 18.71 35.10
N ALA A 287 -2.41 19.02 34.91
CA ALA A 287 -3.19 19.77 35.89
C ALA A 287 -3.28 19.01 37.22
N TYR A 288 -3.56 17.70 37.18
CA TYR A 288 -3.60 16.84 38.35
C TYR A 288 -2.24 16.78 39.07
N LEU A 289 -1.15 16.61 38.32
CA LEU A 289 0.21 16.65 38.88
C LEU A 289 0.48 17.97 39.61
N PHE A 290 0.04 19.10 39.05
CA PHE A 290 0.25 20.42 39.63
C PHE A 290 -0.66 20.71 40.84
N ASP A 291 -1.83 20.10 40.91
CA ASP A 291 -2.77 20.29 42.02
C ASP A 291 -2.44 19.38 43.22
N VAL A 292 -1.89 18.18 42.99
CA VAL A 292 -1.69 17.16 44.05
C VAL A 292 -0.25 17.08 44.55
N CYS A 293 0.75 17.27 43.69
CA CYS A 293 2.15 16.99 44.05
C CYS A 293 2.88 18.18 44.71
N THR A 294 3.90 17.87 45.50
CA THR A 294 4.83 18.89 46.03
C THR A 294 5.70 19.46 44.91
N HIS A 295 6.32 20.63 45.11
CA HIS A 295 7.15 21.27 44.07
C HIS A 295 8.26 20.37 43.51
N GLN A 296 8.94 19.59 44.36
CA GLN A 296 9.99 18.66 43.92
C GLN A 296 9.41 17.49 43.12
N ASP A 297 8.20 17.06 43.46
CA ASP A 297 7.52 15.96 42.78
C ASP A 297 6.87 16.42 41.46
N LYS A 298 6.47 17.70 41.36
CA LYS A 298 6.00 18.32 40.09
C LYS A 298 7.07 18.26 39.02
N GLU A 299 8.29 18.69 39.35
CA GLU A 299 9.43 18.67 38.41
C GLU A 299 9.76 17.22 38.00
N ARG A 300 9.87 16.30 38.97
CA ARG A 300 10.14 14.87 38.69
C ARG A 300 9.04 14.23 37.83
N GLY A 301 7.78 14.49 38.17
CA GLY A 301 6.64 13.94 37.43
C GLY A 301 6.59 14.43 36.00
N LEU A 302 6.92 15.70 35.75
CA LEU A 302 6.96 16.28 34.42
C LEU A 302 8.08 15.66 33.56
N HIS A 303 9.25 15.41 34.15
CA HIS A 303 10.33 14.70 33.46
C HIS A 303 9.99 13.25 33.12
N TYR A 304 9.39 12.51 34.07
CA TYR A 304 8.95 11.13 33.80
C TYR A 304 7.88 11.08 32.71
N HIS A 305 6.91 11.99 32.77
CA HIS A 305 5.90 12.11 31.73
C HIS A 305 6.55 12.34 30.36
N ALA A 306 7.44 13.33 30.23
CA ALA A 306 8.15 13.59 28.97
C ALA A 306 8.99 12.39 28.49
N LEU A 307 9.65 11.66 29.41
CA LEU A 307 10.43 10.47 29.09
C LEU A 307 9.55 9.37 28.46
N PHE A 308 8.43 9.04 29.10
CA PHE A 308 7.51 7.99 28.64
C PHE A 308 6.76 8.38 27.37
N THR A 309 6.37 9.65 27.24
CA THR A 309 5.79 10.18 25.99
C THR A 309 6.78 10.04 24.83
N GLY A 310 8.06 10.37 25.05
CA GLY A 310 9.11 10.18 24.04
C GLY A 310 9.35 8.72 23.66
N LEU A 311 9.39 7.80 24.64
CA LEU A 311 9.54 6.36 24.37
C LEU A 311 8.33 5.77 23.62
N GLY A 312 7.11 6.15 24.01
CA GLY A 312 5.90 5.75 23.31
C GLY A 312 5.87 6.25 21.86
N GLY A 313 6.24 7.52 21.65
CA GLY A 313 6.39 8.09 20.32
C GLY A 313 7.43 7.37 19.47
N ALA A 314 8.58 6.99 20.05
CA ALA A 314 9.62 6.24 19.34
C ALA A 314 9.12 4.87 18.86
N LEU A 315 8.40 4.12 19.73
CA LEU A 315 7.79 2.84 19.35
C LEU A 315 6.76 3.01 18.23
N GLY A 316 5.92 4.05 18.31
CA GLY A 316 4.92 4.36 17.28
C GLY A 316 5.55 4.66 15.92
N TYR A 317 6.59 5.51 15.88
CA TYR A 317 7.29 5.82 14.63
C TYR A 317 8.10 4.64 14.09
N LEU A 318 8.65 3.79 14.96
CA LEU A 318 9.38 2.59 14.56
C LEU A 318 8.49 1.62 13.77
N LEU A 319 7.22 1.46 14.18
CA LEU A 319 6.26 0.61 13.44
C LEU A 319 6.07 1.08 11.98
N GLY A 320 6.08 2.39 11.73
CA GLY A 320 5.97 2.96 10.37
C GLY A 320 7.29 3.09 9.62
N ALA A 321 8.41 2.76 10.26
CA ALA A 321 9.75 2.86 9.69
C ALA A 321 10.29 1.51 9.20
N ILE A 322 9.67 0.41 9.65
CA ILE A 322 9.99 -0.96 9.25
C ILE A 322 9.17 -1.32 8.02
N ASP A 323 9.85 -1.80 6.97
CA ASP A 323 9.20 -2.40 5.80
C ASP A 323 8.70 -3.81 6.14
N TRP A 324 7.41 -3.91 6.43
CA TRP A 324 6.78 -5.17 6.81
C TRP A 324 6.50 -6.09 5.61
N ALA A 325 6.49 -5.57 4.38
CA ALA A 325 6.13 -6.34 3.19
C ALA A 325 7.15 -7.45 2.88
N HIS A 326 8.41 -7.24 3.26
CA HIS A 326 9.48 -8.22 3.08
C HIS A 326 9.66 -9.20 4.25
N LEU A 327 9.02 -8.95 5.40
CA LEU A 327 9.08 -9.80 6.58
C LEU A 327 8.02 -10.92 6.54
N GLU A 328 8.29 -12.04 7.21
CA GLU A 328 7.36 -13.19 7.26
C GLU A 328 5.98 -12.81 7.82
N LEU A 329 5.95 -11.87 8.77
CA LEU A 329 4.72 -11.39 9.38
C LEU A 329 3.82 -10.63 8.38
N GLY A 330 4.42 -9.86 7.45
CA GLY A 330 3.67 -9.22 6.38
C GLY A 330 3.12 -10.21 5.35
N ARG A 331 3.87 -11.29 5.08
CA ARG A 331 3.37 -12.40 4.25
C ARG A 331 2.23 -13.17 4.93
N LEU A 332 2.29 -13.34 6.25
CA LEU A 332 1.27 -14.05 7.03
C LEU A 332 -0.05 -13.27 7.12
N LEU A 333 0.03 -11.97 7.42
CA LEU A 333 -1.14 -11.10 7.60
C LEU A 333 -1.69 -10.57 6.27
N GLY A 334 -0.90 -10.60 5.20
CA GLY A 334 -1.29 -10.28 3.83
C GLY A 334 -0.88 -8.88 3.37
N THR A 335 -0.96 -7.87 4.24
CA THR A 335 -0.54 -6.50 3.94
C THR A 335 0.22 -5.84 5.10
N GLU A 336 1.10 -4.89 4.78
CA GLU A 336 1.84 -4.09 5.75
C GLU A 336 0.92 -3.33 6.72
N PHE A 337 -0.17 -2.74 6.22
CA PHE A 337 -1.13 -2.01 7.06
C PHE A 337 -1.77 -2.90 8.13
N GLN A 338 -2.10 -4.15 7.81
CA GLN A 338 -2.67 -5.08 8.78
C GLN A 338 -1.70 -5.41 9.92
N VAL A 339 -0.40 -5.47 9.63
CA VAL A 339 0.64 -5.64 10.65
C VAL A 339 0.67 -4.45 11.60
N MET A 340 0.64 -3.23 11.06
CA MET A 340 0.60 -2.01 11.87
C MET A 340 -0.64 -1.96 12.77
N PHE A 341 -1.83 -2.21 12.21
CA PHE A 341 -3.08 -2.23 12.98
C PHE A 341 -3.08 -3.33 14.07
N PHE A 342 -2.48 -4.49 13.78
CA PHE A 342 -2.35 -5.58 14.75
C PHE A 342 -1.53 -5.14 15.96
N PHE A 343 -0.34 -4.57 15.75
CA PHE A 343 0.49 -4.09 16.86
C PHE A 343 -0.15 -2.91 17.60
N SER A 344 -0.78 -1.95 16.91
CA SER A 344 -1.52 -0.87 17.55
C SER A 344 -2.66 -1.40 18.44
N SER A 345 -3.43 -2.38 17.96
CA SER A 345 -4.48 -3.03 18.74
C SER A 345 -3.93 -3.79 19.94
N LEU A 346 -2.80 -4.48 19.79
CA LEU A 346 -2.14 -5.21 20.86
C LEU A 346 -1.67 -4.26 21.97
N VAL A 347 -0.99 -3.17 21.61
CA VAL A 347 -0.52 -2.15 22.56
C VAL A 347 -1.70 -1.51 23.29
N LEU A 348 -2.74 -1.11 22.56
CA LEU A 348 -3.93 -0.52 23.16
C LEU A 348 -4.61 -1.49 24.14
N THR A 349 -4.73 -2.76 23.77
CA THR A 349 -5.34 -3.80 24.63
C THR A 349 -4.51 -4.01 25.90
N LEU A 350 -3.19 -4.10 25.77
CA LEU A 350 -2.28 -4.25 26.92
C LEU A 350 -2.38 -3.04 27.85
N CYS A 351 -2.31 -1.81 27.31
CA CYS A 351 -2.45 -0.58 28.08
C CYS A 351 -3.80 -0.50 28.79
N PHE A 352 -4.89 -0.90 28.11
CA PHE A 352 -6.23 -0.92 28.68
C PHE A 352 -6.34 -1.91 29.85
N ILE A 353 -5.80 -3.12 29.70
CA ILE A 353 -5.78 -4.13 30.77
C ILE A 353 -4.97 -3.62 31.97
N ILE A 354 -3.78 -3.06 31.73
CA ILE A 354 -2.96 -2.47 32.80
C ILE A 354 -3.73 -1.36 33.51
N HIS A 355 -4.41 -0.48 32.77
CA HIS A 355 -5.19 0.60 33.36
C HIS A 355 -6.33 0.09 34.24
N LEU A 356 -7.10 -0.90 33.77
CA LEU A 356 -8.18 -1.52 34.53
C LEU A 356 -7.69 -2.25 35.79
N CYS A 357 -6.48 -2.82 35.77
CA CYS A 357 -5.93 -3.58 36.90
C CYS A 357 -5.10 -2.73 37.87
N SER A 358 -4.64 -1.54 37.48
CA SER A 358 -3.68 -0.75 38.26
C SER A 358 -4.30 0.17 39.31
N ILE A 359 -5.56 0.60 39.13
CA ILE A 359 -6.22 1.52 40.06
C ILE A 359 -7.31 0.76 40.81
N PRO A 360 -7.12 0.39 42.09
CA PRO A 360 -8.18 -0.21 42.88
C PRO A 360 -9.27 0.83 43.15
N GLU A 361 -10.39 0.74 42.43
CA GLU A 361 -11.54 1.62 42.64
C GLU A 361 -12.26 1.22 43.95
N ALA A 362 -12.14 2.06 44.97
CA ALA A 362 -12.99 1.96 46.15
C ALA A 362 -14.27 2.77 45.91
N PRO A 363 -15.47 2.20 46.15
CA PRO A 363 -16.71 2.95 46.06
C PRO A 363 -16.69 4.12 47.06
N LEU A 364 -17.02 5.33 46.58
CA LEU A 364 -17.18 6.51 47.42
C LEU A 364 -18.22 6.23 48.51
N ARG A 365 -17.75 5.93 49.73
CA ARG A 365 -18.62 5.83 50.90
C ARG A 365 -18.98 7.22 51.37
N ASP A 366 -20.27 7.56 51.28
CA ASP A 366 -20.84 8.73 51.92
C ASP A 366 -20.63 8.64 53.44
N THR A 367 -19.68 9.43 53.97
CA THR A 367 -19.43 9.58 55.41
C THR A 367 -20.54 10.37 56.13
N ALA A 368 -21.78 10.20 55.71
CA ALA A 368 -22.97 10.78 56.33
C ALA A 368 -23.95 9.73 56.87
N LYS A 369 -23.76 8.42 56.58
CA LYS A 369 -24.78 7.40 56.90
C LYS A 369 -24.41 6.24 57.80
N ASP A 370 -23.15 5.99 58.13
CA ASP A 370 -22.81 4.86 59.00
C ASP A 370 -22.01 5.29 60.23
N THR A 371 -22.72 5.62 61.32
CA THR A 371 -22.15 5.57 62.67
C THR A 371 -22.85 4.45 63.45
N PRO A 372 -22.23 3.27 63.66
CA PRO A 372 -22.74 2.29 64.61
C PRO A 372 -22.37 2.68 66.06
N PRO A 373 -23.19 2.31 67.06
CA PRO A 373 -23.03 2.77 68.44
C PRO A 373 -21.82 2.14 69.13
N ARG A 374 -21.14 2.97 69.91
CA ARG A 374 -19.95 2.68 70.73
C ARG A 374 -20.28 1.63 71.82
N GLN A 375 -19.53 0.53 71.87
CA GLN A 375 -19.31 -0.25 73.09
C GLN A 375 -17.80 -0.42 73.33
N ALA A 376 -17.41 -0.28 74.59
CA ALA A 376 -16.04 -0.18 75.09
C ALA A 376 -15.57 -1.54 75.70
N PRO A 377 -14.38 -1.65 76.33
CA PRO A 377 -13.13 -2.10 75.71
C PRO A 377 -12.55 -3.38 76.37
N GLN A 378 -11.75 -4.17 75.64
CA GLN A 378 -10.83 -5.15 76.23
C GLN A 378 -9.51 -5.26 75.43
N ASP A 379 -8.39 -4.97 76.10
CA ASP A 379 -6.99 -5.23 75.71
C ASP A 379 -6.56 -6.66 76.16
N PRO A 380 -5.30 -7.12 75.97
CA PRO A 380 -4.52 -7.27 74.74
C PRO A 380 -3.83 -8.67 74.62
N ALA A 381 -3.56 -9.14 73.41
CA ALA A 381 -2.50 -10.13 73.08
C ALA A 381 -2.48 -10.29 71.54
N SER A 382 -1.41 -10.52 70.79
CA SER A 382 0.04 -10.67 70.96
C SER A 382 0.54 -11.13 69.58
N SER A 383 1.67 -10.58 69.11
CA SER A 383 2.56 -11.10 68.03
C SER A 383 1.97 -11.32 66.62
N SER A 384 2.67 -11.13 65.50
CA SER A 384 3.93 -10.49 65.12
C SER A 384 4.03 -10.71 63.59
N ASP A 385 4.13 -9.65 62.78
CA ASP A 385 5.13 -9.60 61.71
C ASP A 385 5.17 -8.23 61.03
N ARG A 386 6.38 -7.71 60.88
CA ARG A 386 6.65 -6.42 60.24
C ARG A 386 6.76 -6.62 58.73
N MET A 387 5.89 -5.94 57.98
CA MET A 387 6.11 -5.64 56.56
C MET A 387 5.99 -4.12 56.38
N TYR A 388 6.96 -3.53 55.69
CA TYR A 388 7.11 -2.08 55.50
C TYR A 388 5.86 -1.48 54.82
N GLU A 389 5.15 -0.63 55.56
CA GLU A 389 3.98 0.12 55.09
C GLU A 389 4.45 1.36 54.32
N TYR A 390 4.18 1.39 53.01
CA TYR A 390 4.34 2.58 52.17
C TYR A 390 3.26 3.59 52.58
N GLY A 391 3.67 4.80 52.97
CA GLY A 391 2.84 5.81 53.64
C GLY A 391 1.50 6.05 52.95
N SER A 392 0.45 5.54 53.58
CA SER A 392 -0.94 5.80 53.26
C SER A 392 -1.25 7.29 53.39
N ILE A 393 -2.12 7.75 52.49
CA ILE A 393 -2.77 9.07 52.48
C ILE A 393 -3.67 9.16 53.72
N GLU A 394 -3.09 9.34 54.89
CA GLU A 394 -3.81 9.65 56.14
C GLU A 394 -2.83 10.25 57.17
N LYS A 395 -2.19 11.37 56.82
CA LYS A 395 -1.62 12.37 57.76
C LYS A 395 -1.02 13.57 57.02
N VAL A 396 -1.88 14.48 56.57
CA VAL A 396 -1.60 15.92 56.75
C VAL A 396 -2.66 16.43 57.70
N LYS A 397 -2.31 16.39 59.00
CA LYS A 397 -2.98 17.16 60.03
C LYS A 397 -3.01 18.62 59.57
N ASN A 398 -4.19 19.11 59.23
CA ASN A 398 -4.51 20.52 59.42
C ASN A 398 -4.17 20.85 60.88
N GLY A 399 -3.30 21.84 61.07
CA GLY A 399 -3.06 22.42 62.38
C GLY A 399 -4.35 23.06 62.87
N TYR A 400 -5.03 22.39 63.80
CA TYR A 400 -5.87 23.05 64.78
C TYR A 400 -5.53 22.49 66.15
N VAL A 401 -5.16 23.44 67.02
CA VAL A 401 -4.92 23.29 68.44
C VAL A 401 -6.15 22.69 69.12
N ASN A 402 -5.92 21.76 70.05
CA ASN A 402 -6.93 21.16 70.94
C ASN A 402 -7.91 22.20 71.51
N PRO A 403 -9.23 22.02 71.34
CA PRO A 403 -10.22 22.65 72.19
C PRO A 403 -10.84 21.57 73.11
N GLU A 404 -10.09 21.11 74.10
CA GLU A 404 -10.66 20.43 75.28
C GLU A 404 -10.22 21.11 76.59
N LEU A 405 -9.96 22.42 76.50
CA LEU A 405 -9.68 23.30 77.63
C LEU A 405 -10.39 24.65 77.46
N ALA A 406 -11.68 24.62 77.10
CA ALA A 406 -12.58 25.77 77.28
C ALA A 406 -14.03 25.39 76.94
N LEU A 407 -14.74 24.78 77.90
CA LEU A 407 -16.16 25.08 78.16
C LEU A 407 -16.59 24.46 79.50
N GLN A 408 -16.14 25.07 80.58
CA GLN A 408 -17.14 25.53 81.56
C GLN A 408 -17.73 26.83 81.02
N GLY A 409 -19.05 26.84 80.80
CA GLY A 409 -19.86 28.06 80.80
C GLY A 409 -20.09 28.78 79.48
N GLY A 410 -21.37 28.95 79.13
CA GLY A 410 -21.85 30.22 78.55
C GLY A 410 -22.36 30.18 77.10
N LYS A 411 -23.70 30.18 76.98
CA LYS A 411 -24.51 30.48 75.79
C LYS A 411 -23.96 31.65 74.94
N THR A 412 -23.99 31.55 73.60
CA THR A 412 -24.50 32.59 72.69
C THR A 412 -24.65 32.09 71.25
N LYS A 413 -25.69 32.59 70.57
CA LYS A 413 -26.14 32.25 69.21
C LYS A 413 -25.21 32.85 68.14
N ASN A 414 -24.92 32.09 67.09
CA ASN A 414 -24.91 32.50 65.66
C ASN A 414 -24.66 31.25 64.78
N PRO A 415 -25.33 31.08 63.61
CA PRO A 415 -25.06 29.95 62.73
C PRO A 415 -23.73 30.14 61.96
N PRO A 416 -22.98 29.06 61.66
CA PRO A 416 -21.78 29.13 60.84
C PRO A 416 -22.15 29.35 59.38
N ALA A 417 -21.43 30.25 58.71
CA ALA A 417 -21.51 30.48 57.28
C ALA A 417 -21.24 29.19 56.49
N GLU A 418 -22.16 28.82 55.59
CA GLU A 418 -21.96 27.79 54.59
C GLU A 418 -20.70 28.08 53.77
N GLN A 419 -19.72 27.20 53.87
CA GLN A 419 -18.64 27.10 52.89
C GLN A 419 -19.24 26.53 51.60
N THR A 420 -19.84 27.40 50.79
CA THR A 420 -20.33 27.04 49.46
C THR A 420 -19.11 26.70 48.60
N GLN A 421 -18.97 25.43 48.25
CA GLN A 421 -18.04 24.94 47.24
C GLN A 421 -18.37 25.64 45.92
N ARG A 422 -17.59 26.67 45.56
CA ARG A 422 -17.83 27.54 44.40
C ARG A 422 -17.79 26.70 43.11
N THR A 423 -18.95 26.44 42.53
CA THR A 423 -19.08 25.93 41.16
C THR A 423 -18.49 26.96 40.20
N MET A 424 -17.43 26.61 39.47
CA MET A 424 -16.86 27.49 38.44
C MET A 424 -17.86 27.63 37.28
N THR A 425 -18.37 28.84 37.07
CA THR A 425 -19.22 29.19 35.91
C THR A 425 -18.35 29.61 34.71
N ILE A 426 -18.81 29.38 33.47
CA ILE A 426 -18.13 29.78 32.22
C ILE A 426 -17.73 31.27 32.24
N LYS A 427 -18.59 32.12 32.83
CA LYS A 427 -18.33 33.56 33.00
C LYS A 427 -17.16 33.86 33.96
N SER A 428 -16.98 33.04 34.99
CA SER A 428 -15.84 33.12 35.92
C SER A 428 -14.54 32.71 35.22
N LEU A 429 -14.60 31.67 34.37
CA LEU A 429 -13.46 31.14 33.62
C LEU A 429 -12.97 32.12 32.55
N LEU A 430 -13.89 32.72 31.78
CA LEU A 430 -13.60 33.80 30.83
C LEU A 430 -13.01 35.03 31.52
N ARG A 431 -13.54 35.42 32.69
CA ARG A 431 -13.00 36.54 33.46
C ARG A 431 -11.59 36.25 33.96
N ALA A 432 -11.32 35.02 34.41
CA ALA A 432 -9.99 34.60 34.86
C ALA A 432 -8.95 34.51 33.74
N LEU A 433 -9.37 34.12 32.52
CA LEU A 433 -8.53 34.18 31.31
C LEU A 433 -8.21 35.63 30.91
N MET A 434 -9.17 36.54 31.00
CA MET A 434 -8.95 37.97 30.70
C MET A 434 -8.09 38.68 31.76
N SER A 435 -8.17 38.27 33.02
CA SER A 435 -7.37 38.83 34.12
C SER A 435 -5.97 38.20 34.25
N MET A 436 -5.42 37.63 33.18
CA MET A 436 -4.13 36.94 33.24
C MET A 436 -2.95 37.93 33.36
N PRO A 437 -2.04 37.77 34.36
CA PRO A 437 -0.84 38.61 34.49
C PRO A 437 0.02 38.60 33.23
N ALA A 438 0.75 39.70 33.02
CA ALA A 438 1.50 39.94 31.79
C ALA A 438 2.56 38.85 31.52
N HIS A 439 3.23 38.33 32.56
CA HIS A 439 4.23 37.27 32.43
C HIS A 439 3.65 35.94 31.97
N TYR A 440 2.48 35.53 32.48
CA TYR A 440 1.79 34.33 32.00
C TYR A 440 1.25 34.48 30.57
N ARG A 441 0.73 35.67 30.23
CA ARG A 441 0.30 35.95 28.85
C ARG A 441 1.45 35.84 27.85
N CYS A 442 2.62 36.39 28.19
CA CYS A 442 3.81 36.27 27.34
C CYS A 442 4.24 34.80 27.22
N LEU A 443 4.19 34.04 28.31
CA LEU A 443 4.49 32.60 28.25
C LEU A 443 3.52 31.84 27.32
N CYS A 444 2.20 32.10 27.40
CA CYS A 444 1.21 31.48 26.52
C CYS A 444 1.42 31.84 25.04
N ILE A 445 1.71 33.11 24.73
CA ILE A 445 1.99 33.55 23.35
C ILE A 445 3.25 32.87 22.82
N SER A 446 4.32 32.85 23.62
CA SER A 446 5.55 32.13 23.26
C SER A 446 5.24 30.66 22.98
N HIS A 447 4.53 30.00 23.89
CA HIS A 447 4.18 28.59 23.77
C HIS A 447 3.34 28.29 22.52
N LEU A 448 2.37 29.16 22.20
CA LEU A 448 1.58 29.08 20.98
C LEU A 448 2.47 29.15 19.73
N ILE A 449 3.43 30.09 19.69
CA ILE A 449 4.36 30.24 18.56
C ILE A 449 5.25 28.98 18.43
N GLY A 450 5.75 28.45 19.55
CA GLY A 450 6.55 27.22 19.57
C GLY A 450 5.82 26.00 19.05
N TRP A 451 4.60 25.76 19.54
CA TRP A 451 3.79 24.65 19.05
C TRP A 451 3.36 24.83 17.60
N THR A 452 3.07 26.06 17.17
CA THR A 452 2.78 26.34 15.76
C THR A 452 3.98 26.01 14.87
N ALA A 453 5.19 26.41 15.27
CA ALA A 453 6.42 26.09 14.54
C ALA A 453 6.70 24.58 14.53
N PHE A 454 6.60 23.93 15.69
CA PHE A 454 6.89 22.51 15.84
C PHE A 454 5.91 21.62 15.07
N LEU A 455 4.60 21.84 15.24
CA LEU A 455 3.55 21.07 14.55
C LEU A 455 3.56 21.29 13.04
N SER A 456 3.86 22.51 12.57
CA SER A 456 3.99 22.79 11.13
C SER A 456 5.02 21.84 10.49
N ASN A 457 6.19 21.71 11.10
CA ASN A 457 7.22 20.81 10.61
C ASN A 457 6.84 19.33 10.80
N MET A 458 6.37 18.93 11.98
CA MET A 458 6.10 17.53 12.31
C MET A 458 5.02 16.89 11.42
N LEU A 459 3.93 17.61 11.13
CA LEU A 459 2.80 17.06 10.38
C LEU A 459 3.12 16.75 8.91
N PHE A 460 4.05 17.50 8.32
CA PHE A 460 4.44 17.36 6.90
C PHE A 460 5.85 16.80 6.73
N PHE A 461 6.52 16.40 7.81
CA PHE A 461 7.92 15.99 7.76
C PHE A 461 8.15 14.75 6.88
N THR A 462 7.29 13.73 7.02
CA THR A 462 7.37 12.51 6.21
C THR A 462 7.11 12.79 4.73
N ASP A 463 6.17 13.69 4.44
CA ASP A 463 5.85 14.14 3.09
C ASP A 463 7.00 14.97 2.48
N PHE A 464 7.62 15.85 3.28
CA PHE A 464 8.84 16.56 2.91
C PHE A 464 9.99 15.60 2.60
N MET A 465 10.18 14.54 3.40
CA MET A 465 11.20 13.53 3.14
C MET A 465 10.92 12.78 1.82
N GLY A 466 9.67 12.38 1.58
CA GLY A 466 9.25 11.71 0.34
C GLY A 466 9.43 12.57 -0.92
N GLN A 467 8.89 13.79 -0.91
CA GLN A 467 8.83 14.65 -2.09
C GLN A 467 10.11 15.45 -2.34
N ILE A 468 10.70 16.03 -1.30
CA ILE A 468 11.79 16.99 -1.48
C ILE A 468 13.15 16.33 -1.35
N VAL A 469 13.33 15.45 -0.35
CA VAL A 469 14.63 14.81 -0.10
C VAL A 469 14.84 13.61 -1.02
N TYR A 470 13.81 12.80 -1.23
CA TYR A 470 13.87 11.60 -2.09
C TYR A 470 13.40 11.85 -3.53
N HIS A 471 12.80 13.01 -3.83
CA HIS A 471 12.27 13.34 -5.16
C HIS A 471 11.21 12.36 -5.69
N GLY A 472 10.40 11.78 -4.79
CA GLY A 472 9.27 10.93 -5.15
C GLY A 472 7.98 11.72 -5.38
N ASP A 473 7.03 11.12 -6.09
CA ASP A 473 5.70 11.72 -6.34
C ASP A 473 4.59 10.90 -5.65
N PRO A 474 3.87 11.45 -4.66
CA PRO A 474 2.76 10.76 -3.99
C PRO A 474 1.55 10.52 -4.90
N TYR A 475 1.42 11.25 -6.01
CA TYR A 475 0.29 11.14 -6.94
C TYR A 475 0.58 10.20 -8.12
N SER A 476 1.82 9.68 -8.22
CA SER A 476 2.20 8.70 -9.23
C SER A 476 1.57 7.33 -8.96
N ALA A 477 1.51 6.46 -9.97
CA ALA A 477 0.89 5.15 -9.82
C ALA A 477 1.61 4.30 -8.76
N HIS A 478 0.89 3.56 -7.92
CA HIS A 478 1.47 2.80 -6.80
C HIS A 478 2.60 1.80 -7.18
N ASN A 479 2.60 1.30 -8.43
CA ASN A 479 3.64 0.41 -8.95
C ASN A 479 4.74 1.14 -9.75
N SER A 480 4.73 2.47 -9.76
CA SER A 480 5.75 3.28 -10.43
C SER A 480 6.98 3.43 -9.55
N THR A 481 8.13 3.63 -10.19
CA THR A 481 9.39 3.88 -9.48
C THR A 481 9.32 5.17 -8.66
N GLU A 482 8.61 6.19 -9.15
CA GLU A 482 8.42 7.47 -8.46
C GLU A 482 7.62 7.32 -7.15
N PHE A 483 6.57 6.47 -7.15
CA PHE A 483 5.78 6.19 -5.95
C PHE A 483 6.59 5.37 -4.93
N LEU A 484 7.36 4.38 -5.39
CA LEU A 484 8.21 3.57 -4.51
C LEU A 484 9.33 4.40 -3.87
N ILE A 485 9.90 5.36 -4.62
CA ILE A 485 10.87 6.33 -4.09
C ILE A 485 10.20 7.23 -3.04
N TYR A 486 8.97 7.70 -3.29
CA TYR A 486 8.20 8.46 -2.31
C TYR A 486 7.95 7.64 -1.03
N GLN A 487 7.47 6.40 -1.15
CA GLN A 487 7.22 5.50 -0.03
C GLN A 487 8.49 5.26 0.78
N ARG A 488 9.63 5.04 0.10
CA ARG A 488 10.92 4.90 0.78
C ARG A 488 11.32 6.16 1.54
N GLY A 489 11.04 7.34 0.99
CA GLY A 489 11.23 8.60 1.69
C GLY A 489 10.33 8.74 2.92
N VAL A 490 9.09 8.29 2.86
CA VAL A 490 8.17 8.27 4.02
C VAL A 490 8.71 7.35 5.13
N GLU A 491 9.16 6.14 4.81
CA GLU A 491 9.78 5.20 5.77
C GLU A 491 10.99 5.81 6.47
N VAL A 492 11.87 6.46 5.70
CA VAL A 492 13.06 7.14 6.24
C VAL A 492 12.66 8.39 7.04
N GLY A 493 11.56 9.04 6.68
CA GLY A 493 10.93 10.09 7.48
C GLY A 493 10.48 9.58 8.85
N CYS A 494 9.86 8.40 8.91
CA CYS A 494 9.49 7.74 10.17
C CYS A 494 10.72 7.42 11.03
N TRP A 495 11.85 7.00 10.43
CA TRP A 495 13.13 6.87 11.15
C TRP A 495 13.60 8.21 11.73
N GLY A 496 13.48 9.31 11.00
CA GLY A 496 13.79 10.65 11.48
C GLY A 496 12.92 11.07 12.68
N LEU A 497 11.61 10.81 12.63
CA LEU A 497 10.70 11.08 13.75
C LEU A 497 10.99 10.19 14.97
N CYS A 498 11.43 8.95 14.75
CA CYS A 498 11.90 8.07 15.82
C CYS A 498 13.16 8.65 16.52
N ILE A 499 14.15 9.14 15.74
CA ILE A 499 15.33 9.83 16.29
C ILE A 499 14.91 11.03 17.13
N ASN A 500 13.98 11.85 16.63
CA ASN A 500 13.41 12.97 17.37
C ASN A 500 12.83 12.54 18.73
N SER A 501 12.01 11.49 18.76
CA SER A 501 11.35 11.00 19.98
C SER A 501 12.34 10.43 21.00
N VAL A 502 13.31 9.63 20.54
CA VAL A 502 14.39 9.11 21.40
C VAL A 502 15.22 10.25 21.98
N PHE A 503 15.62 11.21 21.14
CA PHE A 503 16.43 12.34 21.58
C PHE A 503 15.66 13.26 22.52
N SER A 504 14.35 13.47 22.31
CA SER A 504 13.47 14.21 23.23
C SER A 504 13.43 13.55 24.61
N SER A 505 13.29 12.23 24.66
CA SER A 505 13.31 11.44 25.90
C SER A 505 14.64 11.58 26.65
N LEU A 506 15.77 11.42 25.96
CA LEU A 506 17.11 11.58 26.53
C LEU A 506 17.37 13.02 26.99
N TYR A 507 17.04 14.00 26.15
CA TYR A 507 17.25 15.42 26.43
C TYR A 507 16.47 15.86 27.66
N SER A 508 15.24 15.39 27.86
CA SER A 508 14.45 15.68 29.08
C SER A 508 15.23 15.38 30.37
N TYR A 509 16.04 14.32 30.40
CA TYR A 509 16.88 14.02 31.55
C TYR A 509 18.11 14.94 31.64
N PHE A 510 18.77 15.19 30.50
CA PHE A 510 19.93 16.10 30.42
C PHE A 510 19.57 17.54 30.78
N GLN A 511 18.35 17.99 30.49
CA GLN A 511 17.86 19.32 30.86
C GLN A 511 18.10 19.61 32.34
N LYS A 512 17.88 18.64 33.23
CA LYS A 512 18.13 18.79 34.67
C LYS A 512 19.58 19.13 35.00
N ALA A 513 20.54 18.59 34.24
CA ALA A 513 21.95 18.91 34.39
C ALA A 513 22.32 20.27 33.78
N LEU A 514 21.58 20.74 32.76
CA LEU A 514 21.81 22.03 32.10
C LEU A 514 21.14 23.22 32.80
N VAL A 515 20.02 23.01 33.51
CA VAL A 515 19.26 24.07 34.20
C VAL A 515 20.15 24.93 35.12
N PRO A 516 21.08 24.38 35.93
CA PRO A 516 21.96 25.19 36.78
C PRO A 516 22.95 26.11 36.02
N TYR A 517 23.30 25.77 34.78
CA TYR A 517 24.29 26.52 33.99
C TYR A 517 23.64 27.57 33.07
N VAL A 518 22.48 27.23 32.49
CA VAL A 518 21.86 28.02 31.41
C VAL A 518 20.56 28.69 31.88
N GLY A 519 19.97 28.23 32.98
CA GLY A 519 18.66 28.66 33.48
C GLY A 519 17.50 28.16 32.61
N LEU A 520 16.28 28.19 33.14
CA LEU A 520 15.07 27.76 32.42
C LEU A 520 14.80 28.64 31.18
N LYS A 521 14.97 29.96 31.30
CA LYS A 521 14.78 30.89 30.17
C LYS A 521 15.80 30.63 29.06
N GLY A 522 17.07 30.41 29.40
CA GLY A 522 18.12 30.13 28.43
C GLY A 522 17.90 28.78 27.74
N LEU A 523 17.43 27.77 28.48
CA LEU A 523 17.04 26.47 27.92
C LEU A 523 15.87 26.61 26.94
N TYR A 524 14.90 27.46 27.26
CA TYR A 524 13.78 27.75 26.37
C TYR A 524 14.26 28.41 25.08
N PHE A 525 15.10 29.45 25.20
CA PHE A 525 15.72 30.16 24.07
C PHE A 525 16.52 29.22 23.16
N MET A 526 17.38 28.37 23.75
CA MET A 526 18.20 27.41 23.02
C MET A 526 17.36 26.40 22.24
N GLY A 527 16.23 25.94 22.80
CA GLY A 527 15.30 25.06 22.11
C GLY A 527 14.76 25.67 20.81
N TYR A 528 14.26 26.90 20.87
CA TYR A 528 13.80 27.62 19.67
C TYR A 528 14.92 27.88 18.66
N LEU A 529 16.10 28.28 19.14
CA LEU A 529 17.22 28.62 18.27
C LEU A 529 17.71 27.39 17.51
N LEU A 530 17.96 26.28 18.21
CA LEU A 530 18.45 25.03 17.62
C LEU A 530 17.43 24.46 16.62
N PHE A 531 16.14 24.51 16.95
CA PHE A 531 15.09 24.08 16.04
C PHE A 531 14.98 24.97 14.80
N GLY A 532 14.98 26.30 14.98
CA GLY A 532 14.88 27.26 13.89
C GLY A 532 16.06 27.16 12.92
N LEU A 533 17.28 27.03 13.44
CA LEU A 533 18.48 26.82 12.62
C LEU A 533 18.49 25.44 11.94
N GLY A 534 18.11 24.38 12.67
CA GLY A 534 18.06 23.01 12.12
C GLY A 534 17.04 22.86 11.00
N THR A 535 15.80 23.32 11.23
CA THR A 535 14.75 23.33 10.20
C THR A 535 15.13 24.22 9.02
N GLY A 536 15.67 25.41 9.26
CA GLY A 536 16.13 26.31 8.20
C GLY A 536 17.23 25.68 7.34
N PHE A 537 18.18 24.98 7.97
CA PHE A 537 19.25 24.27 7.27
C PHE A 537 18.72 23.16 6.36
N ILE A 538 17.76 22.36 6.85
CA ILE A 538 17.12 21.31 6.06
C ILE A 538 16.34 21.91 4.87
N GLY A 539 15.64 23.03 5.07
CA GLY A 539 14.91 23.71 4.01
C GLY A 539 15.80 24.25 2.90
N LEU A 540 17.02 24.69 3.23
CA LEU A 540 18.00 25.19 2.26
C LEU A 540 18.81 24.07 1.58
N PHE A 541 19.12 23.00 2.33
CA PHE A 541 19.96 21.89 1.87
C PHE A 541 19.27 20.54 2.14
N PRO A 542 18.26 20.17 1.34
CA PRO A 542 17.54 18.91 1.52
C PRO A 542 18.44 17.72 1.15
N ASN A 543 18.99 17.06 2.15
CA ASN A 543 19.82 15.86 2.00
C ASN A 543 19.48 14.86 3.10
N VAL A 544 19.36 13.58 2.76
CA VAL A 544 18.97 12.50 3.69
C VAL A 544 19.75 12.53 5.00
N TYR A 545 21.09 12.58 4.93
CA TYR A 545 21.93 12.53 6.12
C TYR A 545 21.82 13.80 6.96
N SER A 546 21.80 14.96 6.29
CA SER A 546 21.60 16.26 6.94
C SER A 546 20.29 16.29 7.70
N THR A 547 19.19 15.89 7.04
CA THR A 547 17.85 15.88 7.60
C THR A 547 17.74 14.96 8.81
N LEU A 548 18.28 13.73 8.73
CA LEU A 548 18.24 12.77 9.85
C LEU A 548 19.05 13.25 11.06
N VAL A 549 20.22 13.87 10.86
CA VAL A 549 21.01 14.42 11.97
C VAL A 549 20.28 15.60 12.62
N MET A 550 19.68 16.47 11.81
CA MET A 550 18.92 17.62 12.30
C MET A 550 17.62 17.23 13.01
N CYS A 551 17.09 16.00 12.84
CA CYS A 551 15.97 15.50 13.65
C CYS A 551 16.27 15.48 15.16
N THR A 552 17.56 15.44 15.56
CA THR A 552 17.94 15.60 16.98
C THR A 552 17.53 16.98 17.54
N SER A 553 17.62 18.05 16.73
CA SER A 553 17.16 19.39 17.10
C SER A 553 15.64 19.46 17.30
N PHE A 554 14.89 18.62 16.60
CA PHE A 554 13.45 18.49 16.80
C PHE A 554 13.16 17.90 18.18
N GLY A 555 13.97 16.91 18.58
CA GLY A 555 13.87 16.29 19.90
C GLY A 555 14.14 17.30 21.01
N VAL A 556 15.16 18.16 20.84
CA VAL A 556 15.45 19.27 21.77
C VAL A 556 14.24 20.19 21.91
N MET A 557 13.63 20.61 20.80
CA MET A 557 12.45 21.47 20.80
C MET A 557 11.26 20.81 21.48
N SER A 558 10.94 19.58 21.09
CA SER A 558 9.87 18.76 21.66
C SER A 558 9.98 18.71 23.18
N SER A 559 11.12 18.24 23.69
CA SER A 559 11.36 18.13 25.12
C SER A 559 11.31 19.49 25.82
N THR A 560 11.83 20.55 25.19
CA THR A 560 11.76 21.92 25.73
C THR A 560 10.32 22.41 25.87
N LEU A 561 9.47 22.22 24.85
CA LEU A 561 8.07 22.60 24.89
C LEU A 561 7.28 21.82 25.96
N TYR A 562 7.56 20.53 26.14
CA TYR A 562 6.87 19.71 27.13
C TYR A 562 7.27 20.00 28.59
N THR A 563 8.46 20.55 28.85
CA THR A 563 9.02 20.67 30.20
C THR A 563 9.17 22.12 30.68
N VAL A 564 9.85 22.95 29.89
CA VAL A 564 10.35 24.26 30.35
C VAL A 564 9.23 25.27 30.67
N PRO A 565 8.19 25.42 29.84
CA PRO A 565 7.06 26.32 30.15
C PRO A 565 6.32 25.95 31.44
N PHE A 566 6.14 24.66 31.71
CA PHE A 566 5.46 24.19 32.91
C PHE A 566 6.34 24.36 34.15
N ASN A 567 7.66 24.15 34.03
CA ASN A 567 8.60 24.49 35.10
C ASN A 567 8.63 26.00 35.39
N LEU A 568 8.58 26.85 34.35
CA LEU A 568 8.45 28.31 34.52
C LEU A 568 7.16 28.70 35.25
N ILE A 569 6.02 28.08 34.91
CA ILE A 569 4.76 28.27 35.65
C ILE A 569 4.93 27.87 37.12
N ALA A 570 5.56 26.72 37.40
CA ALA A 570 5.79 26.28 38.76
C ALA A 570 6.65 27.29 39.55
N MET A 571 7.65 27.91 38.92
CA MET A 571 8.47 28.95 39.56
C MET A 571 7.71 30.27 39.74
N TYR A 572 6.94 30.73 38.75
CA TYR A 572 6.11 31.93 38.89
C TYR A 572 5.07 31.79 40.01
N HIS A 573 4.44 30.62 40.13
CA HIS A 573 3.52 30.34 41.24
C HIS A 573 4.22 30.35 42.60
N ARG A 574 5.49 29.93 42.66
CA ARG A 574 6.28 29.97 43.90
C ARG A 574 6.61 31.39 44.31
N GLU A 575 7.10 32.22 43.39
CA GLU A 575 7.38 33.64 43.64
C GLU A 575 6.11 34.37 44.10
N GLU A 576 4.98 34.17 43.41
CA GLU A 576 3.71 34.79 43.81
C GLU A 576 3.23 34.34 45.20
N GLN A 577 3.46 33.08 45.57
CA GLN A 577 3.17 32.60 46.93
C GLN A 577 4.12 33.21 47.98
N GLU A 578 5.38 33.41 47.64
CA GLU A 578 6.38 34.05 48.52
C GLU A 578 6.08 35.55 48.68
N GLU A 579 5.77 36.27 47.59
CA GLU A 579 5.31 37.66 47.60
C GLU A 579 4.01 37.84 48.39
N GLN A 580 3.04 36.93 48.23
CA GLN A 580 1.81 36.93 49.02
C GLN A 580 2.05 36.62 50.49
N ARG A 581 3.01 35.73 50.83
CA ARG A 581 3.42 35.49 52.23
C ARG A 581 4.11 36.71 52.83
N GLN A 582 4.90 37.43 52.06
CA GLN A 582 5.54 38.69 52.47
C GLN A 582 4.51 39.82 52.63
N GLN A 583 3.51 39.92 51.73
CA GLN A 583 2.41 40.89 51.83
C GLN A 583 1.41 40.56 52.94
N ALA A 584 1.17 39.27 53.23
CA ALA A 584 0.34 38.84 54.35
C ALA A 584 0.94 39.18 55.72
N GLN A 585 2.27 39.35 55.81
CA GLN A 585 2.93 39.91 56.99
C GLN A 585 2.77 41.45 57.10
N GLY A 586 2.30 42.13 56.05
CA GLY A 586 2.10 43.58 55.95
C GLY A 586 0.65 44.09 56.01
N GLY A 587 -0.34 43.22 56.24
CA GLY A 587 -1.70 43.66 56.61
C GLY A 587 -2.67 44.03 55.46
N GLY A 588 -2.70 43.26 54.37
CA GLY A 588 -3.77 43.35 53.36
C GLY A 588 -4.15 41.98 52.81
N LEU A 589 -5.34 41.47 53.16
CA LEU A 589 -5.90 40.24 52.58
C LEU A 589 -6.89 40.60 51.46
N ASP A 590 -6.45 40.50 50.21
CA ASP A 590 -7.37 40.39 49.07
C ASP A 590 -7.27 38.96 48.51
N SER A 591 -8.24 38.12 48.88
CA SER A 591 -8.20 36.68 48.62
C SER A 591 -8.95 36.32 47.34
N SER A 592 -8.38 36.66 46.19
CA SER A 592 -8.73 36.01 44.92
C SER A 592 -7.72 34.92 44.61
N ARG A 593 -7.90 33.75 45.23
CA ARG A 593 -7.03 32.58 45.02
C ARG A 593 -7.30 32.02 43.61
N ARG A 594 -6.49 32.39 42.63
CA ARG A 594 -6.48 31.79 41.30
C ARG A 594 -6.00 30.34 41.40
N GLY A 595 -6.75 29.39 40.84
CA GLY A 595 -6.37 27.97 40.88
C GLY A 595 -5.16 27.70 39.99
N GLN A 596 -4.13 27.04 40.54
CA GLN A 596 -2.89 26.71 39.81
C GLN A 596 -3.16 25.82 38.58
N GLY A 597 -4.12 24.89 38.68
CA GLY A 597 -4.60 24.09 37.55
C GLY A 597 -5.19 24.89 36.39
N LEU A 598 -5.72 26.11 36.61
CA LEU A 598 -6.29 26.94 35.53
C LEU A 598 -5.18 27.48 34.60
N ASP A 599 -4.02 27.82 35.13
CA ASP A 599 -2.90 28.36 34.36
C ASP A 599 -2.21 27.26 33.55
N CYS A 600 -2.08 26.08 34.16
CA CYS A 600 -1.61 24.88 33.49
C CYS A 600 -2.55 24.46 32.34
N ALA A 601 -3.87 24.50 32.58
CA ALA A 601 -4.87 24.23 31.55
C ALA A 601 -4.82 25.26 30.42
N ALA A 602 -4.73 26.56 30.75
CA ALA A 602 -4.65 27.61 29.73
C ALA A 602 -3.39 27.50 28.86
N LEU A 603 -2.25 27.15 29.45
CA LEU A 603 -1.02 26.89 28.71
C LEU A 603 -1.16 25.67 27.81
N THR A 604 -1.74 24.58 28.32
CA THR A 604 -1.94 23.36 27.52
C THR A 604 -2.87 23.62 26.34
N CYS A 605 -3.95 24.39 26.52
CA CYS A 605 -4.87 24.80 25.45
C CYS A 605 -4.20 25.52 24.26
N MET A 606 -2.99 26.08 24.45
CA MET A 606 -2.24 26.69 23.35
C MET A 606 -1.79 25.66 22.31
N VAL A 607 -1.59 24.40 22.71
CA VAL A 607 -1.24 23.30 21.79
C VAL A 607 -2.40 23.06 20.82
N GLN A 608 -3.63 22.91 21.33
CA GLN A 608 -4.81 22.70 20.49
C GLN A 608 -5.09 23.91 19.59
N LEU A 609 -4.86 25.12 20.09
CA LEU A 609 -4.98 26.32 19.27
C LEU A 609 -3.96 26.33 18.13
N ALA A 610 -2.70 25.95 18.39
CA ALA A 610 -1.68 25.80 17.35
C ALA A 610 -2.09 24.76 16.29
N GLN A 611 -2.62 23.61 16.71
CA GLN A 611 -3.08 22.54 15.81
C GLN A 611 -4.22 23.01 14.90
N ILE A 612 -5.17 23.79 15.41
CA ILE A 612 -6.24 24.40 14.60
C ILE A 612 -5.66 25.39 13.59
N LEU A 613 -4.71 26.25 14.01
CA LEU A 613 -4.08 27.22 13.12
C LEU A 613 -3.28 26.55 12.00
N VAL A 614 -2.50 25.53 12.33
CA VAL A 614 -1.70 24.76 11.36
C VAL A 614 -2.61 23.95 10.43
N GLY A 615 -3.59 23.23 10.98
CA GLY A 615 -4.53 22.43 10.21
C GLY A 615 -5.37 23.25 9.23
N GLY A 616 -5.80 24.46 9.61
CA GLY A 616 -6.57 25.35 8.74
C GLY A 616 -5.74 26.16 7.74
N GLY A 617 -4.52 26.55 8.12
CA GLY A 617 -3.70 27.50 7.35
C GLY A 617 -2.64 26.87 6.46
N LEU A 618 -2.00 25.79 6.90
CA LEU A 618 -0.78 25.29 6.26
C LEU A 618 -1.07 24.57 4.94
N GLY A 619 -2.17 23.82 4.86
CA GLY A 619 -2.58 23.16 3.61
C GLY A 619 -2.91 24.17 2.49
N PHE A 620 -3.54 25.30 2.83
CA PHE A 620 -3.74 26.40 1.88
C PHE A 620 -2.41 26.99 1.42
N LEU A 621 -1.47 27.19 2.34
CA LEU A 621 -0.15 27.75 2.03
C LEU A 621 0.65 26.85 1.07
N VAL A 622 0.66 25.53 1.30
CA VAL A 622 1.30 24.55 0.42
C VAL A 622 0.69 24.60 -0.98
N ASN A 623 -0.64 24.71 -1.08
CA ASN A 623 -1.32 24.79 -2.36
C ASN A 623 -0.99 26.07 -3.15
N VAL A 624 -0.86 27.21 -2.45
CA VAL A 624 -0.49 28.50 -3.09
C VAL A 624 0.94 28.50 -3.60
N VAL A 625 1.88 27.96 -2.82
CA VAL A 625 3.30 27.94 -3.18
C VAL A 625 3.65 26.80 -4.12
N GLY A 626 2.85 25.72 -4.13
CA GLY A 626 3.08 24.55 -4.96
C GLY A 626 4.23 23.66 -4.50
N SER A 627 4.70 23.81 -3.26
CA SER A 627 5.80 23.02 -2.71
C SER A 627 5.70 22.84 -1.20
N VAL A 628 5.99 21.63 -0.72
CA VAL A 628 6.03 21.29 0.72
C VAL A 628 7.21 21.95 1.44
N VAL A 629 8.24 22.43 0.72
CA VAL A 629 9.39 23.15 1.32
C VAL A 629 8.93 24.38 2.12
N VAL A 630 7.85 25.03 1.70
CA VAL A 630 7.31 26.21 2.39
C VAL A 630 7.01 25.92 3.86
N VAL A 631 6.61 24.70 4.19
CA VAL A 631 6.27 24.28 5.55
C VAL A 631 7.48 24.31 6.48
N VAL A 632 8.63 23.83 6.00
CA VAL A 632 9.86 23.81 6.79
C VAL A 632 10.40 25.23 6.98
N ILE A 633 10.29 26.07 5.95
CA ILE A 633 10.72 27.48 6.01
C ILE A 633 9.83 28.28 6.97
N THR A 634 8.51 28.11 6.93
CA THR A 634 7.60 28.81 7.86
C THR A 634 7.79 28.34 9.29
N ALA A 635 8.02 27.04 9.51
CA ALA A 635 8.38 26.50 10.82
C ALA A 635 9.68 27.14 11.36
N SER A 636 10.72 27.24 10.53
CA SER A 636 11.98 27.89 10.89
C SER A 636 11.77 29.36 11.26
N ALA A 637 11.06 30.12 10.42
CA ALA A 637 10.77 31.54 10.67
C ALA A 637 9.96 31.74 11.96
N ALA A 638 8.91 30.94 12.18
CA ALA A 638 8.11 31.00 13.40
C ALA A 638 8.95 30.67 14.64
N ALA A 639 9.86 29.69 14.56
CA ALA A 639 10.74 29.36 15.67
C ALA A 639 11.76 30.47 15.98
N LEU A 640 12.35 31.11 14.97
CA LEU A 640 13.27 32.23 15.17
C LEU A 640 12.57 33.48 15.72
N ILE A 641 11.32 33.73 15.31
CA ILE A 641 10.46 34.77 15.92
C ILE A 641 10.19 34.40 17.39
N GLY A 642 9.84 33.14 17.67
CA GLY A 642 9.65 32.63 19.02
C GLY A 642 10.91 32.79 19.89
N CYS A 643 12.09 32.54 19.31
CA CYS A 643 13.39 32.72 19.96
C CYS A 643 13.59 34.17 20.42
N CYS A 644 13.35 35.14 19.52
CA CYS A 644 13.42 36.57 19.83
C CYS A 644 12.38 36.96 20.89
N PHE A 645 11.17 36.41 20.78
CA PHE A 645 10.10 36.68 21.74
C PHE A 645 10.44 36.18 23.15
N VAL A 646 11.00 34.97 23.27
CA VAL A 646 11.47 34.42 24.54
C VAL A 646 12.56 35.30 25.16
N ALA A 647 13.52 35.76 24.36
CA ALA A 647 14.59 36.62 24.84
C ALA A 647 14.05 37.94 25.45
N LEU A 648 13.08 38.57 24.78
CA LEU A 648 12.57 39.90 25.13
C LEU A 648 11.47 39.90 26.20
N PHE A 649 10.55 38.93 26.18
CA PHE A 649 9.29 39.02 26.94
C PHE A 649 9.13 37.97 28.04
N VAL A 650 9.91 36.88 28.04
CA VAL A 650 9.87 35.91 29.14
C VAL A 650 10.68 36.45 30.31
N ARG A 651 10.04 36.53 31.49
CA ARG A 651 10.61 37.11 32.71
C ARG A 651 11.81 36.28 33.17
N TYR A 652 12.84 36.97 33.65
CA TYR A 652 14.02 36.36 34.25
C TYR A 652 13.70 36.00 35.71
N ILE A 653 14.02 34.78 36.12
CA ILE A 653 13.95 34.30 37.50
C ILE A 653 15.37 33.87 37.83
N ASP A 654 16.01 34.55 38.78
CA ASP A 654 17.35 34.22 39.32
C ASP A 654 17.25 33.11 40.37
#